data_AF-A0A6M5YY74-F1
#
_entry.id   AF-A0A6M5YY74-F1
#
_cell.length_a   1.000
_cell.length_b   1.000
_cell.length_c   1.000
_cell.angle_alpha   90.00
_cell.angle_beta   90.00
_cell.angle_gamma   90.00
#
_symmetry.space_group_name_H-M   'P 1'
#
loop_
_entity.id
_entity.type
_entity.pdbx_description
1 polymer ?
#
loop_
_entity_poly.entity_id
_entity_poly.type
_entity_poly.pdbx_seq_one_letter_code
_entity_poly.pdbx_strand_id
1 'polypeptide(L)'
;MATTHQLLRIAARDAGANATDGALLLRYVAERDEAAFAELVRRNGPVVFRACRHVLGEATAAEDAFQATFLLLAREAQRLTRPGSLAGWLHAAAVRVARGARRTDVRARRRESAYQLPQSKPDPDDLSWREVRAILDAELAALPEKYRVPVVLCYFQDLSYEAAARRIGCPVGTLRGRLERGKERLRKRLSRHGLPLAAPVLIVGCPPPVSAALTEAALGVIRSAKGGTVPPALAGLLPPTGRLRAVLLLAPTVTALVVIGASLAASGFLAHETPKVDPPEPAAPTTEVVPRPLLDRLGDPLPPGAVARLGTRRMFGGLDQRWAAFSHDGKQLATLDYSWFTTIFDATTGRTVVQRKLGVFDRAIGWRADGAGIAVVQLPDFTLFVSSFSDPNERLPNPPEPAAGAGRAAPDGYGSLALSPDATQMAAVRDASGNRFTVDILPATVGQPVANLKPVKTLGPFDGPCREIRYTPRGLLIFSGSWDEGDWTISFLDLKANAITRTISIPTPAHCAWGLMCSLSPDGRFAAIPTQPRGEKPGHNYVNQHDGTIHLWNLETGKDIGTIPLQQYGYGTGHAFTPDGKHLITSGSKPYFQIWDVESRKEVIRCPLPDLGSSSGQEAVSVAVNSDGKRFARVRRDGRIEIWNTATGEPTVTFDTHREPIVSVTFSPDTRLAATAGRDSSVRVWELATGKLVRAIPAPGSQPPFGYARRWRLTFTPDGRGLMFTASGQLVLVDPATGGSLDLPGRLRGYRGVVGGFTSDGKTLATIAGDVVTLWNWPAGNERLSLTVPLAGKESDAFVVRLDYPLCLSPDGRFLFTNSLFDRKKNPGGDIHNANDVWDARSGKHLHRLKKPTSLHPPAGFSPDGRVMYLGGRSADSPSEGMVWGDALTAWDPLAGKLVRRFVEPDRPDHLRDVQNFGRNVQALAVSPDGRLLAASDEPGQGYTVWLYETTSGRPLKQLTGHIDHLSDLTFSPDRRRLVSVSADQTGLVWDVTLPALVTGRVGKPTAKDLTDAWDRLGGTDPVPGYLGIATLVAAPADAVALLKAKLQPAPVPTNADLDRITTQLGADAPADREKASAELELFGPNAVAGVRARLAQAESAEVRDRLTRFLSRYSGPNPSPYDIRCVRGVAALEEIGTDEAKELLNHLARGKADDALTREATAAHRRVSNR
;
A
#
# COMPACT_ATOMS: atom_id res chain seq x y z
N MET A 1 35.70 36.05 -19.27
CA MET A 1 35.91 36.26 -20.73
C MET A 1 37.21 35.56 -21.13
N ALA A 2 37.53 35.49 -22.43
CA ALA A 2 38.86 35.12 -22.94
C ALA A 2 39.38 33.67 -22.70
N THR A 3 38.54 32.63 -22.81
CA THR A 3 39.04 31.24 -23.02
C THR A 3 38.06 30.31 -23.76
N THR A 4 37.16 30.88 -24.59
CA THR A 4 36.10 30.11 -25.31
C THR A 4 35.89 30.60 -26.75
N HIS A 5 36.77 31.46 -27.25
CA HIS A 5 36.57 32.22 -28.49
C HIS A 5 37.26 31.63 -29.74
N GLN A 6 38.00 30.53 -29.59
CA GLN A 6 38.95 30.07 -30.62
C GLN A 6 38.52 28.77 -31.32
N LEU A 7 37.81 27.85 -30.63
CA LEU A 7 37.30 26.60 -31.24
C LEU A 7 36.02 26.79 -32.08
N LEU A 8 35.21 27.81 -31.80
CA LEU A 8 33.97 28.11 -32.57
C LEU A 8 34.22 28.88 -33.87
N ARG A 9 35.47 29.15 -34.25
CA ARG A 9 35.80 30.04 -35.38
C ARG A 9 36.13 29.33 -36.70
N ILE A 10 36.20 28.00 -36.72
CA ILE A 10 36.71 27.21 -37.85
C ILE A 10 35.60 26.41 -38.58
N ALA A 11 34.41 26.27 -37.99
CA ALA A 11 33.26 25.56 -38.59
C ALA A 11 32.11 26.49 -39.05
N ALA A 12 32.34 27.81 -39.12
CA ALA A 12 31.29 28.83 -39.31
C ALA A 12 31.47 29.67 -40.60
N ARG A 13 31.99 29.03 -41.65
CA ARG A 13 32.19 29.55 -43.02
C ARG A 13 31.87 28.41 -43.99
N ASP A 14 31.01 28.52 -45.02
CA ASP A 14 30.37 29.71 -45.61
C ASP A 14 28.89 29.49 -46.02
N ALA A 15 28.10 28.74 -45.23
CA ALA A 15 26.73 28.31 -45.60
C ALA A 15 25.55 28.87 -44.77
N GLY A 16 25.75 29.94 -43.99
CA GLY A 16 24.75 30.44 -43.02
C GLY A 16 24.42 31.93 -43.04
N ALA A 17 25.36 32.82 -43.43
CA ALA A 17 25.22 34.26 -43.20
C ALA A 17 24.02 34.90 -43.92
N ASN A 18 23.80 34.56 -45.19
CA ASN A 18 22.76 35.16 -46.04
C ASN A 18 21.40 34.44 -45.99
N ALA A 19 21.25 33.38 -45.19
CA ALA A 19 19.98 32.68 -45.05
C ALA A 19 18.96 33.57 -44.31
N THR A 20 17.70 33.58 -44.75
CA THR A 20 16.61 34.26 -44.02
C THR A 20 16.19 33.45 -42.80
N ASP A 21 15.60 34.11 -41.80
CA ASP A 21 15.17 33.45 -40.56
C ASP A 21 14.14 32.33 -40.80
N GLY A 22 13.33 32.43 -41.87
CA GLY A 22 12.47 31.32 -42.28
C GLY A 22 13.23 30.12 -42.87
N ALA A 23 14.30 30.35 -43.64
CA ALA A 23 15.14 29.28 -44.16
C ALA A 23 15.92 28.58 -43.04
N LEU A 24 16.42 29.34 -42.06
CA LEU A 24 17.04 28.79 -40.84
C LEU A 24 16.03 27.98 -40.02
N LEU A 25 14.79 28.45 -39.90
CA LEU A 25 13.74 27.72 -39.18
C LEU A 25 13.36 26.41 -39.89
N LEU A 26 13.25 26.42 -41.23
CA LEU A 26 12.96 25.22 -42.01
C LEU A 26 14.10 24.19 -41.93
N ARG A 27 15.37 24.61 -41.97
CA ARG A 27 16.52 23.72 -41.71
C ARG A 27 16.47 23.11 -40.31
N TYR A 28 16.21 23.90 -39.27
CA TYR A 28 16.04 23.36 -37.92
C TYR A 28 14.84 22.40 -37.80
N VAL A 29 13.75 22.63 -38.54
CA VAL A 29 12.56 21.76 -38.54
C VAL A 29 12.81 20.43 -39.27
N ALA A 30 13.54 20.45 -40.39
CA ALA A 30 13.81 19.26 -41.22
C ALA A 30 14.99 18.43 -40.72
N GLU A 31 16.11 19.09 -40.41
CA GLU A 31 17.43 18.46 -40.17
C GLU A 31 17.83 18.47 -38.69
N ARG A 32 17.07 19.18 -37.83
CA ARG A 32 17.43 19.49 -36.43
C ARG A 32 18.77 20.23 -36.26
N ASP A 33 19.17 20.98 -37.29
CA ASP A 33 20.36 21.83 -37.34
C ASP A 33 20.45 22.80 -36.14
N GLU A 34 21.28 22.46 -35.15
CA GLU A 34 21.52 23.29 -33.96
C GLU A 34 22.24 24.61 -34.29
N ALA A 35 23.02 24.67 -35.37
CA ALA A 35 23.71 25.90 -35.78
C ALA A 35 22.72 26.91 -36.39
N ALA A 36 21.77 26.43 -37.21
CA ALA A 36 20.65 27.25 -37.68
C ALA A 36 19.78 27.77 -36.53
N PHE A 37 19.52 26.92 -35.52
CA PHE A 37 18.80 27.35 -34.32
C PHE A 37 19.58 28.37 -33.47
N ALA A 38 20.90 28.17 -33.29
CA ALA A 38 21.75 29.12 -32.58
C ALA A 38 21.79 30.50 -33.28
N GLU A 39 21.83 30.53 -34.61
CA GLU A 39 21.77 31.77 -35.39
C GLU A 39 20.40 32.47 -35.25
N LEU A 40 19.29 31.73 -35.22
CA LEU A 40 17.96 32.28 -34.93
C LEU A 40 17.86 32.92 -33.55
N VAL A 41 18.41 32.26 -32.52
CA VAL A 41 18.49 32.78 -31.15
C VAL A 41 19.37 34.03 -31.12
N ARG A 42 20.50 34.06 -31.86
CA ARG A 42 21.40 35.22 -31.95
C ARG A 42 20.70 36.43 -32.59
N ARG A 43 19.97 36.24 -33.69
CA ARG A 43 19.28 37.31 -34.42
C ARG A 43 18.08 37.87 -33.67
N ASN A 44 17.16 37.00 -33.23
CA ASN A 44 15.90 37.41 -32.60
C ASN A 44 16.06 37.70 -31.10
N GLY A 45 17.18 37.28 -30.50
CA GLY A 45 17.43 37.37 -29.08
C GLY A 45 17.22 38.78 -28.47
N PRO A 46 17.83 39.84 -29.03
CA PRO A 46 17.64 41.21 -28.52
C PRO A 46 16.17 41.67 -28.50
N VAL A 47 15.35 41.23 -29.46
CA VAL A 47 13.92 41.58 -29.56
C VAL A 47 13.11 40.83 -28.48
N VAL A 48 13.31 39.51 -28.37
CA VAL A 48 12.66 38.67 -27.35
C VAL A 48 13.02 39.14 -25.95
N PHE A 49 14.30 39.41 -25.68
CA PHE A 49 14.77 39.85 -24.36
C PHE A 49 14.20 41.23 -23.99
N ARG A 50 14.17 42.18 -24.94
CA ARG A 50 13.56 43.51 -24.74
C ARG A 50 12.07 43.40 -24.44
N ALA A 51 11.34 42.52 -25.14
CA ALA A 51 9.92 42.27 -24.89
C ALA A 51 9.67 41.65 -23.50
N CYS A 52 10.42 40.63 -23.10
CA CYS A 52 10.32 40.05 -21.76
C CYS A 52 10.66 41.08 -20.67
N ARG A 53 11.72 41.87 -20.85
CA ARG A 53 12.16 42.89 -19.88
C ARG A 53 11.16 44.04 -19.74
N HIS A 54 10.51 44.48 -20.82
CA HIS A 54 9.46 45.50 -20.75
C HIS A 54 8.25 45.04 -19.92
N VAL A 55 7.89 43.75 -19.98
CA VAL A 55 6.77 43.19 -19.21
C VAL A 55 7.11 42.92 -17.74
N LEU A 56 8.33 42.50 -17.43
CA LEU A 56 8.76 42.04 -16.11
C LEU A 56 9.56 43.07 -15.28
N GLY A 57 10.20 44.04 -15.91
CA GLY A 57 11.06 45.04 -15.26
C GLY A 57 12.42 44.48 -14.80
N GLU A 58 12.41 43.45 -13.95
CA GLU A 58 13.63 42.83 -13.42
C GLU A 58 14.37 42.03 -14.51
N ALA A 59 15.66 42.32 -14.70
CA ALA A 59 16.50 41.68 -15.72
C ALA A 59 16.59 40.15 -15.55
N THR A 60 16.62 39.65 -14.31
CA THR A 60 16.73 38.23 -13.99
C THR A 60 15.47 37.44 -14.39
N ALA A 61 14.29 38.02 -14.19
CA ALA A 61 13.02 37.43 -14.60
C ALA A 61 12.87 37.46 -16.12
N ALA A 62 13.41 38.50 -16.77
CA ALA A 62 13.47 38.58 -18.23
C ALA A 62 14.36 37.49 -18.84
N GLU A 63 15.48 37.10 -18.21
CA GLU A 63 16.33 35.99 -18.66
C GLU A 63 15.57 34.64 -18.66
N ASP A 64 14.86 34.31 -17.58
CA ASP A 64 14.08 33.07 -17.49
C ASP A 64 12.95 33.04 -18.54
N ALA A 65 12.22 34.16 -18.72
CA ALA A 65 11.16 34.27 -19.72
C ALA A 65 11.69 34.22 -21.16
N PHE A 66 12.88 34.79 -21.40
CA PHE A 66 13.60 34.72 -22.68
C PHE A 66 13.98 33.28 -23.03
N GLN A 67 14.59 32.53 -22.11
CA GLN A 67 14.95 31.13 -22.32
C GLN A 67 13.69 30.28 -22.57
N ALA A 68 12.64 30.46 -21.78
CA ALA A 68 11.36 29.77 -21.98
C ALA A 68 10.70 30.08 -23.33
N THR A 69 10.91 31.27 -23.90
CA THR A 69 10.37 31.64 -25.21
C THR A 69 11.07 30.91 -26.35
N PHE A 70 12.39 30.75 -26.30
CA PHE A 70 13.11 29.97 -27.31
C PHE A 70 12.95 28.44 -27.13
N LEU A 71 12.74 27.96 -25.90
CA LEU A 71 12.30 26.57 -25.67
C LEU A 71 10.90 26.31 -26.24
N LEU A 72 9.99 27.30 -26.18
CA LEU A 72 8.69 27.21 -26.85
C LEU A 72 8.85 27.20 -28.38
N LEU A 73 9.79 27.99 -28.94
CA LEU A 73 10.12 27.90 -30.37
C LEU A 73 10.62 26.49 -30.75
N ALA A 74 11.58 25.94 -30.00
CA ALA A 74 12.14 24.60 -30.29
C ALA A 74 11.08 23.49 -30.31
N ARG A 75 10.03 23.63 -29.48
CA ARG A 75 8.88 22.70 -29.42
C ARG A 75 7.84 22.95 -30.52
N GLU A 76 7.53 24.20 -30.82
CA GLU A 76 6.43 24.59 -31.72
C GLU A 76 6.88 24.85 -33.18
N ALA A 77 8.19 24.82 -33.47
CA ALA A 77 8.77 25.15 -34.78
C ALA A 77 8.13 24.41 -35.97
N GLN A 78 7.75 23.13 -35.80
CA GLN A 78 7.06 22.34 -36.83
C GLN A 78 5.70 22.93 -37.27
N ARG A 79 5.08 23.79 -36.45
CA ARG A 79 3.82 24.50 -36.78
C ARG A 79 4.04 25.88 -37.40
N LEU A 80 5.29 26.35 -37.52
CA LEU A 80 5.65 27.68 -37.99
C LEU A 80 6.20 27.64 -39.43
N THR A 81 5.42 27.08 -40.35
CA THR A 81 5.81 26.80 -41.75
C THR A 81 5.87 28.02 -42.68
N ARG A 82 5.84 29.26 -42.17
CA ARG A 82 5.89 30.50 -42.97
C ARG A 82 6.97 31.47 -42.47
N PRO A 83 7.99 31.81 -43.29
CA PRO A 83 9.09 32.71 -42.91
C PRO A 83 8.70 34.03 -42.22
N GLY A 84 7.72 34.74 -42.79
CA GLY A 84 7.39 36.11 -42.37
C GLY A 84 6.72 36.26 -41.01
N SER A 85 6.26 35.18 -40.38
CA SER A 85 5.56 35.26 -39.08
C SER A 85 6.47 35.07 -37.86
N LEU A 86 7.71 34.61 -38.02
CA LEU A 86 8.55 34.18 -36.90
C LEU A 86 8.84 35.30 -35.88
N ALA A 87 9.28 36.47 -36.34
CA ALA A 87 9.62 37.59 -35.45
C ALA A 87 8.39 38.12 -34.67
N GLY A 88 7.23 38.23 -35.34
CA GLY A 88 5.97 38.61 -34.71
C GLY A 88 5.45 37.55 -33.72
N TRP A 89 5.57 36.27 -34.08
CA TRP A 89 5.24 35.16 -33.19
C TRP A 89 6.15 35.12 -31.96
N LEU A 90 7.47 35.30 -32.13
CA LEU A 90 8.44 35.36 -31.04
C LEU A 90 8.17 36.53 -30.10
N HIS A 91 7.82 37.71 -30.62
CA HIS A 91 7.40 38.84 -29.78
C HIS A 91 6.11 38.53 -29.00
N ALA A 92 5.08 37.98 -29.67
CA ALA A 92 3.82 37.61 -29.03
C ALA A 92 3.99 36.48 -27.99
N ALA A 93 4.89 35.53 -28.24
CA ALA A 93 5.28 34.48 -27.30
C ALA A 93 6.03 35.06 -26.09
N ALA A 94 7.04 35.93 -26.32
CA ALA A 94 7.81 36.61 -25.28
C ALA A 94 6.92 37.38 -24.30
N VAL A 95 5.97 38.17 -24.82
CA VAL A 95 5.00 38.92 -24.03
C VAL A 95 4.04 37.99 -23.28
N ARG A 96 3.60 36.89 -23.89
CA ARG A 96 2.70 35.90 -23.26
C ARG A 96 3.38 35.16 -22.10
N VAL A 97 4.60 34.66 -22.32
CA VAL A 97 5.43 33.98 -21.32
C VAL A 97 5.75 34.93 -20.17
N ALA A 98 6.17 36.16 -20.46
CA ALA A 98 6.49 37.16 -19.44
C ALA A 98 5.25 37.62 -18.63
N ARG A 99 4.08 37.79 -19.28
CA ARG A 99 2.81 38.07 -18.57
C ARG A 99 2.38 36.89 -17.68
N GLY A 100 2.62 35.66 -18.13
CA GLY A 100 2.45 34.45 -17.32
C GLY A 100 3.34 34.47 -16.07
N ALA A 101 4.65 34.62 -16.25
CA ALA A 101 5.63 34.69 -15.16
C ALA A 101 5.29 35.80 -14.14
N ARG A 102 4.88 36.99 -14.60
CA ARG A 102 4.47 38.11 -13.72
C ARG A 102 3.22 37.76 -12.88
N ARG A 103 2.24 37.05 -13.44
CA ARG A 103 1.06 36.57 -12.68
C ARG A 103 1.46 35.52 -11.64
N THR A 104 2.41 34.64 -11.95
CA THR A 104 2.93 33.64 -11.00
C THR A 104 3.70 34.31 -9.86
N ASP A 105 4.55 35.30 -10.16
CA ASP A 105 5.33 36.03 -9.15
C ASP A 105 4.43 36.86 -8.22
N VAL A 106 3.39 37.53 -8.74
CA VAL A 106 2.39 38.24 -7.92
C VAL A 106 1.60 37.28 -7.02
N ARG A 107 1.29 36.06 -7.49
CA ARG A 107 0.66 35.01 -6.66
C ARG A 107 1.61 34.45 -5.60
N ALA A 108 2.90 34.32 -5.91
CA ALA A 108 3.93 33.92 -4.93
C ALA A 108 4.09 34.98 -3.84
N ARG A 109 4.27 36.27 -4.21
CA ARG A 109 4.37 37.37 -3.24
C ARG A 109 3.13 37.48 -2.36
N ARG A 110 1.91 37.30 -2.91
CA ARG A 110 0.68 37.24 -2.08
C ARG A 110 0.65 36.07 -1.09
N ARG A 111 1.27 34.93 -1.40
CA ARG A 111 1.44 33.82 -0.45
C ARG A 111 2.50 34.14 0.61
N GLU A 112 3.60 34.79 0.24
CA GLU A 112 4.60 35.26 1.20
C GLU A 112 4.02 36.32 2.16
N SER A 113 3.22 37.27 1.66
CA SER A 113 2.52 38.25 2.50
C SER A 113 1.46 37.65 3.44
N ALA A 114 0.94 36.46 3.11
CA ALA A 114 -0.02 35.73 3.94
C ALA A 114 0.65 34.79 4.97
N TYR A 115 1.99 34.71 4.98
CA TYR A 115 2.74 33.85 5.91
C TYR A 115 3.71 34.69 6.74
N GLN A 116 3.16 35.46 7.68
CA GLN A 116 3.95 36.15 8.70
C GLN A 116 4.09 35.25 9.94
N LEU A 117 5.29 34.68 10.12
CA LEU A 117 5.74 34.26 11.45
C LEU A 117 6.00 35.50 12.32
N PRO A 118 5.86 35.43 13.66
CA PRO A 118 6.15 36.55 14.55
C PRO A 118 7.59 37.05 14.37
N GLN A 119 7.78 38.35 14.13
CA GLN A 119 9.10 38.95 13.96
C GLN A 119 9.72 39.34 15.32
N SER A 120 9.96 38.35 16.18
CA SER A 120 11.06 38.49 17.14
C SER A 120 12.38 38.36 16.40
N LYS A 121 13.33 39.24 16.71
CA LYS A 121 14.76 38.96 16.46
C LYS A 121 15.26 38.25 17.72
N PRO A 122 15.60 36.95 17.68
CA PRO A 122 16.29 36.33 18.81
C PRO A 122 17.67 36.97 18.97
N ASP A 123 18.16 37.10 20.20
CA ASP A 123 19.55 37.53 20.41
C ASP A 123 20.49 36.39 19.97
N PRO A 124 21.52 36.63 19.13
CA PRO A 124 22.37 35.56 18.61
C PRO A 124 23.11 34.72 19.67
N ASP A 125 23.21 35.24 20.90
CA ASP A 125 23.89 34.56 22.00
C ASP A 125 23.02 33.45 22.65
N ASP A 126 21.68 33.57 22.62
CA ASP A 126 20.70 32.59 23.16
C ASP A 126 20.32 31.46 22.17
N LEU A 127 20.66 31.59 20.88
CA LEU A 127 20.19 30.66 19.83
C LEU A 127 20.77 29.24 19.95
N SER A 128 19.92 28.23 20.13
CA SER A 128 20.33 26.83 20.02
C SER A 128 20.46 26.37 18.57
N TRP A 129 21.30 25.36 18.33
CA TRP A 129 21.44 24.76 16.99
C TRP A 129 20.13 24.17 16.43
N ARG A 130 19.19 23.77 17.29
CA ARG A 130 17.85 23.31 16.85
C ARG A 130 17.05 24.45 16.21
N GLU A 131 17.13 25.66 16.77
CA GLU A 131 16.42 26.83 16.25
C GLU A 131 17.11 27.41 15.01
N VAL A 132 18.45 27.50 15.02
CA VAL A 132 19.23 27.88 13.82
C VAL A 132 18.92 26.94 12.65
N ARG A 133 18.82 25.63 12.91
CA ARG A 133 18.41 24.65 11.92
C ARG A 133 16.95 24.83 11.48
N ALA A 134 16.01 25.04 12.39
CA ALA A 134 14.61 25.25 12.04
C ALA A 134 14.41 26.50 11.15
N ILE A 135 15.12 27.59 11.44
CA ILE A 135 15.15 28.81 10.64
C ILE A 135 15.76 28.53 9.25
N LEU A 136 16.86 27.76 9.18
CA LEU A 136 17.51 27.38 7.93
C LEU A 136 16.62 26.48 7.05
N ASP A 137 16.03 25.43 7.64
CA ASP A 137 15.12 24.50 6.95
C ASP A 137 13.85 25.24 6.45
N ALA A 138 13.33 26.19 7.22
CA ALA A 138 12.20 27.05 6.82
C ALA A 138 12.55 28.01 5.66
N GLU A 139 13.69 28.72 5.72
CA GLU A 139 14.09 29.64 4.64
C GLU A 139 14.56 28.90 3.38
N LEU A 140 15.10 27.68 3.52
CA LEU A 140 15.32 26.78 2.38
C LEU A 140 13.99 26.36 1.74
N ALA A 141 12.96 26.04 2.53
CA ALA A 141 11.63 25.72 2.01
C ALA A 141 10.95 26.94 1.34
N ALA A 142 11.19 28.16 1.84
CA ALA A 142 10.68 29.41 1.29
C ALA A 142 11.42 29.91 0.02
N LEU A 143 12.49 29.23 -0.43
CA LEU A 143 13.15 29.54 -1.70
C LEU A 143 12.40 28.93 -2.89
N PRO A 144 12.20 29.69 -3.99
CA PRO A 144 11.71 29.15 -5.25
C PRO A 144 12.54 27.96 -5.73
N GLU A 145 11.87 26.91 -6.20
CA GLU A 145 12.47 25.61 -6.52
C GLU A 145 13.68 25.69 -7.45
N LYS A 146 13.63 26.56 -8.46
CA LYS A 146 14.71 26.86 -9.41
C LYS A 146 16.03 27.36 -8.78
N TYR A 147 16.00 27.76 -7.51
CA TYR A 147 17.16 28.14 -6.70
C TYR A 147 17.39 27.18 -5.53
N ARG A 148 16.31 26.73 -4.88
CA ARG A 148 16.33 25.75 -3.78
C ARG A 148 17.02 24.44 -4.16
N VAL A 149 16.65 23.84 -5.30
CA VAL A 149 17.18 22.53 -5.71
C VAL A 149 18.67 22.57 -6.07
N PRO A 150 19.19 23.56 -6.83
CA PRO A 150 20.64 23.75 -6.99
C PRO A 150 21.38 23.85 -5.65
N VAL A 151 20.88 24.64 -4.69
CA VAL A 151 21.50 24.78 -3.35
C VAL A 151 21.50 23.43 -2.62
N VAL A 152 20.36 22.74 -2.54
CA VAL A 152 20.26 21.45 -1.85
C VAL A 152 21.17 20.38 -2.48
N LEU A 153 21.16 20.23 -3.80
CA LEU A 153 22.00 19.21 -4.45
C LEU A 153 23.50 19.50 -4.32
N CYS A 154 23.93 20.78 -4.40
CA CYS A 154 25.36 21.13 -4.47
C CYS A 154 26.01 21.44 -3.12
N TYR A 155 25.23 21.69 -2.04
CA TYR A 155 25.74 22.05 -0.70
C TYR A 155 25.22 21.15 0.43
N PHE A 156 24.11 20.44 0.24
CA PHE A 156 23.53 19.56 1.27
C PHE A 156 23.53 18.07 0.86
N GLN A 157 24.05 17.75 -0.34
CA GLN A 157 24.17 16.39 -0.87
C GLN A 157 25.50 16.15 -1.62
N ASP A 158 26.40 17.14 -1.67
CA ASP A 158 27.71 17.10 -2.34
C ASP A 158 27.73 16.57 -3.80
N LEU A 159 26.63 16.75 -4.56
CA LEU A 159 26.67 16.48 -6.00
C LEU A 159 27.57 17.50 -6.69
N SER A 160 28.53 17.00 -7.47
CA SER A 160 29.33 17.85 -8.37
C SER A 160 28.43 18.65 -9.31
N TYR A 161 28.88 19.84 -9.72
CA TYR A 161 28.08 20.70 -10.60
C TYR A 161 27.65 20.02 -11.91
N GLU A 162 28.40 19.04 -12.40
CA GLU A 162 28.01 18.25 -13.57
C GLU A 162 26.94 17.19 -13.26
N ALA A 163 27.00 16.55 -12.10
CA ALA A 163 26.00 15.59 -11.65
C ALA A 163 24.68 16.29 -11.32
N ALA A 164 24.74 17.42 -10.61
CA ALA A 164 23.58 18.26 -10.33
C ALA A 164 22.99 18.89 -11.63
N ALA A 165 23.83 19.35 -12.56
CA ALA A 165 23.38 19.86 -13.86
C ALA A 165 22.65 18.79 -14.68
N ARG A 166 23.21 17.57 -14.77
CA ARG A 166 22.56 16.41 -15.41
C ARG A 166 21.24 16.05 -14.71
N ARG A 167 21.22 16.00 -13.37
CA ARG A 167 20.03 15.66 -12.57
C ARG A 167 18.90 16.70 -12.64
N ILE A 168 19.23 17.97 -12.90
CA ILE A 168 18.25 19.06 -13.10
C ILE A 168 17.90 19.24 -14.60
N GLY A 169 18.66 18.61 -15.52
CA GLY A 169 18.45 18.76 -16.97
C GLY A 169 18.79 20.16 -17.49
N CYS A 170 19.89 20.77 -17.03
CA CYS A 170 20.30 22.11 -17.50
C CYS A 170 21.83 22.24 -17.66
N PRO A 171 22.34 23.19 -18.48
CA PRO A 171 23.78 23.41 -18.63
C PRO A 171 24.47 23.82 -17.33
N VAL A 172 25.73 23.39 -17.14
CA VAL A 172 26.52 23.66 -15.91
C VAL A 172 26.65 25.16 -15.61
N GLY A 173 26.78 26.01 -16.63
CA GLY A 173 26.76 27.47 -16.46
C GLY A 173 25.43 28.01 -15.92
N THR A 174 24.31 27.47 -16.40
CA THR A 174 22.95 27.80 -15.91
C THR A 174 22.76 27.32 -14.47
N LEU A 175 23.27 26.13 -14.12
CA LEU A 175 23.29 25.65 -12.74
C LEU A 175 24.08 26.60 -11.83
N ARG A 176 25.34 26.92 -12.18
CA ARG A 176 26.20 27.81 -11.39
C ARG A 176 25.55 29.19 -11.19
N GLY A 177 24.94 29.75 -12.24
CA GLY A 177 24.18 30.99 -12.14
C GLY A 177 22.93 30.90 -11.25
N ARG A 178 22.20 29.77 -11.25
CA ARG A 178 21.06 29.55 -10.34
C ARG A 178 21.52 29.33 -8.89
N LEU A 179 22.65 28.66 -8.69
CA LEU A 179 23.25 28.35 -7.40
C LEU A 179 23.67 29.62 -6.64
N GLU A 180 24.46 30.50 -7.27
CA GLU A 180 24.87 31.77 -6.64
C GLU A 180 23.68 32.69 -6.36
N ARG A 181 22.69 32.75 -7.27
CA ARG A 181 21.44 33.51 -7.05
C ARG A 181 20.57 32.89 -5.94
N GLY A 182 20.70 31.59 -5.67
CA GLY A 182 20.09 30.92 -4.51
C GLY A 182 20.79 31.25 -3.20
N LYS A 183 22.12 31.11 -3.16
CA LYS A 183 22.96 31.45 -2.00
C LYS A 183 22.75 32.89 -1.54
N GLU A 184 22.74 33.85 -2.47
CA GLU A 184 22.56 35.27 -2.16
C GLU A 184 21.13 35.59 -1.65
N ARG A 185 20.11 34.90 -2.17
CA ARG A 185 18.74 35.03 -1.66
C ARG A 185 18.58 34.41 -0.27
N LEU A 186 19.21 33.26 -0.01
CA LEU A 186 19.24 32.62 1.31
C LEU A 186 19.96 33.51 2.34
N ARG A 187 21.14 34.03 1.97
CA ARG A 187 21.93 34.98 2.78
C ARG A 187 21.10 36.18 3.24
N LYS A 188 20.40 36.84 2.30
CA LYS A 188 19.53 38.00 2.56
C LYS A 188 18.23 37.69 3.31
N ARG A 189 17.82 36.42 3.38
CA ARG A 189 16.69 35.94 4.17
C ARG A 189 17.14 35.68 5.61
N LEU A 190 18.15 34.83 5.81
CA LEU A 190 18.70 34.50 7.13
C LEU A 190 19.20 35.75 7.89
N SER A 191 19.77 36.74 7.20
CA SER A 191 20.19 38.00 7.83
C SER A 191 19.03 38.83 8.41
N ARG A 192 17.77 38.58 8.03
CA ARG A 192 16.58 39.21 8.63
C ARG A 192 16.24 38.60 9.99
N HIS A 193 16.55 37.32 10.17
CA HIS A 193 16.38 36.55 11.40
C HIS A 193 17.59 36.66 12.35
N GLY A 194 18.43 37.69 12.18
CA GLY A 194 19.55 37.96 13.08
C GLY A 194 20.80 37.10 12.86
N LEU A 195 20.90 36.34 11.76
CA LEU A 195 22.04 35.45 11.47
C LEU A 195 23.06 36.12 10.50
N PRO A 196 24.14 36.75 10.99
CA PRO A 196 25.19 37.34 10.15
C PRO A 196 26.10 36.24 9.58
N LEU A 197 25.79 35.76 8.38
CA LEU A 197 26.58 34.70 7.73
C LEU A 197 28.01 35.16 7.36
N ALA A 198 28.99 34.81 8.19
CA ALA A 198 30.32 34.47 7.70
C ALA A 198 30.24 33.18 6.83
N ALA A 199 31.17 33.00 5.89
CA ALA A 199 31.14 31.88 4.95
C ALA A 199 31.15 30.45 5.55
N PRO A 200 31.77 30.15 6.72
CA PRO A 200 31.93 28.76 7.19
C PRO A 200 30.63 27.99 7.49
N VAL A 201 29.55 28.67 7.90
CA VAL A 201 28.31 27.99 8.33
C VAL A 201 27.63 27.21 7.19
N LEU A 202 27.90 27.60 5.93
CA LEU A 202 27.41 26.89 4.73
C LEU A 202 28.24 25.65 4.35
N ILE A 203 29.20 25.22 5.18
CA ILE A 203 30.08 24.06 4.92
C ILE A 203 29.66 22.82 5.74
N VAL A 204 28.83 22.95 6.77
CA VAL A 204 28.47 21.84 7.68
C VAL A 204 27.33 20.98 7.12
N GLY A 205 27.58 20.33 5.98
CA GLY A 205 26.73 19.31 5.38
C GLY A 205 26.98 17.91 5.98
N CYS A 206 26.57 17.67 7.23
CA CYS A 206 26.69 16.34 7.86
C CYS A 206 25.34 15.75 8.28
N PRO A 207 25.07 14.46 7.98
CA PRO A 207 24.07 13.69 8.72
C PRO A 207 24.58 13.39 10.15
N PRO A 208 23.70 13.13 11.12
CA PRO A 208 24.12 12.69 12.45
C PRO A 208 24.65 11.24 12.41
N PRO A 209 25.53 10.84 13.37
CA PRO A 209 26.02 11.60 14.50
C PRO A 209 27.48 12.04 14.34
N VAL A 210 27.75 13.36 14.44
CA VAL A 210 29.11 13.88 14.66
C VAL A 210 29.08 14.87 15.82
N SER A 211 30.06 14.75 16.71
CA SER A 211 30.22 15.39 18.02
C SER A 211 29.61 16.80 18.22
N ALA A 212 29.00 17.01 19.38
CA ALA A 212 28.54 18.32 19.86
C ALA A 212 29.66 19.40 19.88
N ALA A 213 30.93 19.01 19.91
CA ALA A 213 32.05 19.96 19.79
C ALA A 213 32.06 20.73 18.45
N LEU A 214 31.61 20.11 17.35
CA LEU A 214 31.45 20.81 16.06
C LEU A 214 30.24 21.76 16.07
N THR A 215 29.20 21.42 16.83
CA THR A 215 28.03 22.29 17.04
C THR A 215 28.42 23.55 17.82
N GLU A 216 29.10 23.41 18.96
CA GLU A 216 29.58 24.57 19.72
C GLU A 216 30.67 25.35 18.99
N ALA A 217 31.52 24.71 18.17
CA ALA A 217 32.45 25.43 17.30
C ALA A 217 31.72 26.32 16.27
N ALA A 218 30.66 25.80 15.64
CA ALA A 218 29.85 26.58 14.69
C ALA A 218 29.07 27.72 15.38
N LEU A 219 28.49 27.47 16.56
CA LEU A 219 27.84 28.50 17.37
C LEU A 219 28.85 29.55 17.88
N GLY A 220 30.06 29.14 18.27
CA GLY A 220 31.16 30.02 18.66
C GLY A 220 31.60 30.96 17.54
N VAL A 221 31.64 30.48 16.29
CA VAL A 221 31.89 31.34 15.11
C VAL A 221 30.76 32.36 14.90
N ILE A 222 29.50 32.00 15.18
CA ILE A 222 28.36 32.92 15.10
C ILE A 222 28.42 33.97 16.23
N ARG A 223 28.63 33.56 17.49
CA ARG A 223 28.78 34.44 18.67
C ARG A 223 29.96 35.41 18.51
N SER A 224 31.11 34.93 18.02
CA SER A 224 32.31 35.75 17.79
C SER A 224 32.19 36.78 16.63
N ALA A 225 31.13 36.74 15.84
CA ALA A 225 30.95 37.63 14.67
C ALA A 225 30.77 39.12 15.04
N LYS A 226 30.55 39.45 16.32
CA LYS A 226 30.60 40.83 16.85
C LYS A 226 32.04 41.33 17.13
N GLY A 227 33.04 40.45 17.25
CA GLY A 227 34.37 40.74 17.84
C GLY A 227 35.61 40.58 16.96
N GLY A 228 35.52 39.97 15.78
CA GLY A 228 36.60 40.00 14.77
C GLY A 228 37.79 39.05 14.96
N THR A 229 37.80 38.19 15.99
CA THR A 229 38.88 37.21 16.24
C THR A 229 38.33 35.78 16.39
N VAL A 230 39.01 34.79 15.78
CA VAL A 230 38.64 33.36 15.86
C VAL A 230 39.45 32.67 16.98
N PRO A 231 38.84 31.86 17.88
CA PRO A 231 39.56 31.16 18.94
C PRO A 231 40.56 30.10 18.44
N PRO A 232 41.77 29.96 19.04
CA PRO A 232 42.78 28.98 18.60
C PRO A 232 42.38 27.50 18.74
N ALA A 233 41.41 27.18 19.61
CA ALA A 233 41.04 25.81 19.97
C ALA A 233 40.51 24.94 18.81
N LEU A 234 40.16 25.55 17.68
CA LEU A 234 39.56 24.88 16.52
C LEU A 234 40.57 24.07 15.66
N ALA A 235 41.88 24.24 15.86
CA ALA A 235 42.91 23.63 15.02
C ALA A 235 43.09 22.10 15.20
N GLY A 236 42.65 21.53 16.32
CA GLY A 236 42.93 20.13 16.69
C GLY A 236 41.88 19.08 16.29
N LEU A 237 40.76 19.48 15.69
CA LEU A 237 39.53 18.65 15.61
C LEU A 237 39.29 17.93 14.25
N LEU A 238 40.31 17.74 13.41
CA LEU A 238 40.16 17.10 12.09
C LEU A 238 40.98 15.79 11.95
N PRO A 239 40.37 14.68 11.48
CA PRO A 239 41.07 13.41 11.27
C PRO A 239 42.03 13.47 10.07
N PRO A 240 43.10 12.65 10.04
CA PRO A 240 44.25 12.85 9.14
C PRO A 240 44.08 12.35 7.69
N THR A 241 42.86 12.08 7.21
CA THR A 241 42.61 11.58 5.84
C THR A 241 41.38 12.23 5.20
N GLY A 242 41.58 13.04 4.15
CA GLY A 242 40.50 13.63 3.36
C GLY A 242 40.92 14.88 2.58
N ARG A 243 40.29 15.14 1.42
CA ARG A 243 40.68 16.22 0.48
C ARG A 243 40.47 17.66 0.99
N LEU A 244 39.83 17.86 2.16
CA LEU A 244 39.54 19.19 2.72
C LEU A 244 40.77 20.03 3.06
N ARG A 245 41.93 19.42 3.29
CA ARG A 245 43.18 20.15 3.63
C ARG A 245 43.76 20.98 2.47
N ALA A 246 43.31 20.75 1.23
CA ALA A 246 43.87 21.37 0.02
C ALA A 246 43.19 22.69 -0.42
N VAL A 247 42.13 23.14 0.26
CA VAL A 247 41.31 24.29 -0.17
C VAL A 247 41.47 25.52 0.73
N LEU A 248 42.08 25.39 1.92
CA LEU A 248 42.23 26.46 2.92
C LEU A 248 43.68 26.91 3.18
N LEU A 249 44.65 26.47 2.37
CA LEU A 249 46.05 26.89 2.48
C LEU A 249 46.62 27.35 1.13
N LEU A 250 46.31 28.60 0.76
CA LEU A 250 46.98 29.33 -0.32
C LEU A 250 47.44 30.74 0.13
N ALA A 251 48.24 30.74 1.21
CA ALA A 251 49.33 31.71 1.49
C ALA A 251 48.94 33.20 1.76
N PRO A 252 49.88 34.05 2.25
CA PRO A 252 51.27 33.78 2.67
C PRO A 252 51.62 34.18 4.13
N THR A 253 52.88 33.93 4.50
CA THR A 253 53.65 34.33 5.71
C THR A 253 53.52 33.48 6.98
N VAL A 254 54.59 33.18 7.74
CA VAL A 254 56.01 32.87 7.36
C VAL A 254 56.72 32.18 8.55
N THR A 255 57.56 31.15 8.31
CA THR A 255 58.46 30.44 9.27
C THR A 255 57.83 29.78 10.53
N ALA A 256 58.39 28.75 11.18
CA ALA A 256 59.37 27.70 10.79
C ALA A 256 59.33 26.52 11.80
N LEU A 257 59.95 25.37 11.44
CA LEU A 257 60.66 24.32 12.24
C LEU A 257 60.28 24.11 13.73
N VAL A 258 60.18 22.87 14.27
CA VAL A 258 61.21 21.80 14.32
C VAL A 258 60.56 20.40 14.49
N VAL A 259 61.08 19.41 13.73
CA VAL A 259 61.54 18.00 14.03
C VAL A 259 61.21 17.44 15.46
N ILE A 260 60.98 16.16 15.82
CA ILE A 260 61.43 14.78 15.46
C ILE A 260 60.22 13.83 15.74
N GLY A 261 60.03 12.60 15.22
CA GLY A 261 60.81 11.70 14.35
C GLY A 261 60.92 10.26 14.95
N ALA A 262 61.26 9.24 14.13
CA ALA A 262 61.36 7.79 14.47
C ALA A 262 60.03 7.09 14.86
N SER A 263 59.73 5.82 14.48
CA SER A 263 60.44 4.85 13.60
C SER A 263 59.44 3.97 12.83
N LEU A 264 59.89 3.36 11.72
CA LEU A 264 59.11 2.44 10.89
C LEU A 264 60.00 1.27 10.43
N ALA A 265 59.81 0.08 10.99
CA ALA A 265 60.36 -1.25 10.62
C ALA A 265 59.91 -2.27 11.71
N ALA A 266 59.83 -3.59 11.49
CA ALA A 266 60.13 -4.41 10.30
C ALA A 266 59.09 -5.54 10.12
N SER A 267 59.11 -6.19 8.96
CA SER A 267 58.38 -7.44 8.67
C SER A 267 59.27 -8.66 8.91
N GLY A 268 58.78 -9.78 9.45
CA GLY A 268 59.61 -10.99 9.59
C GLY A 268 59.00 -12.23 10.27
N PHE A 269 58.33 -13.08 9.47
CA PHE A 269 58.26 -14.56 9.52
C PHE A 269 58.18 -15.39 10.84
N LEU A 270 57.11 -16.21 10.88
CA LEU A 270 56.98 -17.62 11.34
C LEU A 270 57.56 -18.12 12.68
N ALA A 271 56.66 -18.72 13.46
CA ALA A 271 56.85 -20.03 14.09
C ALA A 271 55.55 -20.85 13.99
N HIS A 272 55.63 -22.19 14.00
CA HIS A 272 54.48 -23.11 13.90
C HIS A 272 54.05 -23.61 15.29
N GLU A 273 52.74 -23.66 15.54
CA GLU A 273 52.11 -24.72 16.34
C GLU A 273 50.81 -25.18 15.66
N THR A 274 50.39 -26.43 15.88
CA THR A 274 49.32 -27.09 15.13
C THR A 274 48.10 -27.42 16.01
N PRO A 275 46.89 -26.92 15.69
CA PRO A 275 45.65 -27.50 16.22
C PRO A 275 45.30 -28.82 15.51
N LYS A 276 44.45 -29.63 16.15
CA LYS A 276 44.06 -30.97 15.67
C LYS A 276 43.05 -30.92 14.52
N VAL A 277 42.94 -32.04 13.80
CA VAL A 277 41.86 -32.30 12.84
C VAL A 277 40.68 -32.91 13.59
N ASP A 278 39.57 -32.18 13.64
CA ASP A 278 38.25 -32.74 13.94
C ASP A 278 37.59 -33.27 12.66
N PRO A 279 36.69 -34.27 12.73
CA PRO A 279 36.05 -34.86 11.56
C PRO A 279 35.16 -33.84 10.81
N PRO A 280 34.94 -34.02 9.48
CA PRO A 280 34.27 -33.02 8.66
C PRO A 280 32.82 -32.79 9.09
N GLU A 281 32.52 -31.56 9.50
CA GLU A 281 31.17 -31.08 9.75
C GLU A 281 30.32 -31.21 8.46
N PRO A 282 29.08 -31.73 8.53
CA PRO A 282 28.25 -31.92 7.34
C PRO A 282 28.00 -30.58 6.66
N ALA A 283 28.20 -30.54 5.34
CA ALA A 283 28.30 -29.31 4.56
C ALA A 283 27.20 -28.29 4.91
N ALA A 284 27.61 -27.16 5.49
CA ALA A 284 26.70 -26.10 5.90
C ALA A 284 25.78 -25.72 4.73
N PRO A 285 24.45 -25.67 4.93
CA PRO A 285 23.51 -25.43 3.84
C PRO A 285 23.87 -24.10 3.18
N THR A 286 24.08 -24.14 1.86
CA THR A 286 24.48 -22.97 1.06
C THR A 286 23.53 -21.82 1.38
N THR A 287 24.03 -20.84 2.12
CA THR A 287 23.19 -19.80 2.71
C THR A 287 22.69 -18.93 1.57
N GLU A 288 21.47 -19.21 1.11
CA GLU A 288 20.84 -18.48 0.04
C GLU A 288 20.91 -17.00 0.38
N VAL A 289 21.51 -16.20 -0.50
CA VAL A 289 21.76 -14.79 -0.22
C VAL A 289 20.45 -14.04 -0.38
N VAL A 290 19.58 -14.17 0.63
CA VAL A 290 18.24 -13.59 0.68
C VAL A 290 18.38 -12.12 0.35
N PRO A 291 17.86 -11.66 -0.80
CA PRO A 291 18.03 -10.27 -1.20
C PRO A 291 17.37 -9.40 -0.15
N ARG A 292 18.11 -8.40 0.37
CA ARG A 292 17.59 -7.49 1.41
C ARG A 292 16.22 -6.97 0.96
N PRO A 293 15.16 -7.10 1.77
CA PRO A 293 13.82 -6.74 1.35
C PRO A 293 13.79 -5.27 0.96
N LEU A 294 13.10 -4.97 -0.15
CA LEU A 294 12.85 -3.59 -0.54
C LEU A 294 12.10 -2.88 0.59
N LEU A 295 12.44 -1.62 0.84
CA LEU A 295 11.81 -0.81 1.88
C LEU A 295 10.81 0.15 1.25
N ASP A 296 9.69 0.38 1.95
CA ASP A 296 8.72 1.40 1.56
C ASP A 296 9.21 2.82 1.89
N ARG A 297 8.39 3.83 1.56
CA ARG A 297 8.70 5.25 1.78
C ARG A 297 8.97 5.65 3.24
N LEU A 298 8.60 4.82 4.22
CA LEU A 298 8.81 5.05 5.65
C LEU A 298 9.98 4.23 6.21
N GLY A 299 10.56 3.32 5.40
CA GLY A 299 11.63 2.42 5.79
C GLY A 299 11.15 1.05 6.30
N ASP A 300 9.87 0.71 6.13
CA ASP A 300 9.34 -0.61 6.53
C ASP A 300 9.49 -1.63 5.40
N PRO A 301 9.78 -2.91 5.68
CA PRO A 301 9.96 -3.92 4.64
C PRO A 301 8.68 -4.12 3.81
N LEU A 302 8.87 -4.28 2.50
CA LEU A 302 7.87 -4.73 1.54
C LEU A 302 7.87 -6.26 1.47
N PRO A 303 6.70 -6.90 1.23
CA PRO A 303 6.64 -8.34 0.99
C PRO A 303 7.41 -8.76 -0.28
N PRO A 304 7.80 -10.05 -0.41
CA PRO A 304 8.56 -10.54 -1.57
C PRO A 304 7.86 -10.23 -2.92
N GLY A 305 8.56 -9.50 -3.80
CA GLY A 305 8.04 -9.09 -5.11
C GLY A 305 7.15 -7.84 -5.11
N ALA A 306 6.84 -7.25 -3.95
CA ALA A 306 6.25 -5.92 -3.89
C ALA A 306 7.32 -4.83 -4.06
N VAL A 307 7.02 -3.83 -4.88
CA VAL A 307 7.91 -2.70 -5.21
C VAL A 307 7.46 -1.37 -4.60
N ALA A 308 6.21 -1.27 -4.14
CA ALA A 308 5.75 -0.15 -3.32
C ALA A 308 4.54 -0.55 -2.46
N ARG A 309 4.28 0.25 -1.40
CA ARG A 309 3.08 0.20 -0.56
C ARG A 309 2.34 1.53 -0.67
N LEU A 310 1.02 1.46 -0.86
CA LEU A 310 0.09 2.59 -0.78
C LEU A 310 -0.51 2.58 0.62
N GLY A 311 -0.50 3.73 1.30
CA GLY A 311 -0.81 3.79 2.73
C GLY A 311 0.37 3.33 3.63
N THR A 312 0.06 2.82 4.82
CA THR A 312 1.00 2.15 5.73
C THR A 312 0.23 1.38 6.83
N ARG A 313 0.88 0.37 7.43
CA ARG A 313 0.40 -0.36 8.64
C ARG A 313 1.02 0.18 9.94
N ARG A 314 1.70 1.33 9.92
CA ARG A 314 2.16 2.00 11.14
C ARG A 314 1.00 2.47 12.00
N MET A 315 1.09 2.26 13.30
CA MET A 315 -0.02 2.43 14.25
C MET A 315 -1.28 1.62 13.88
N PHE A 316 -1.10 0.40 13.35
CA PHE A 316 -2.17 -0.57 13.10
C PHE A 316 -1.80 -1.92 13.72
N GLY A 317 -2.54 -2.35 14.74
CA GLY A 317 -2.48 -3.71 15.30
C GLY A 317 -3.59 -4.59 14.73
N GLY A 318 -3.87 -5.74 15.35
CA GLY A 318 -5.04 -6.56 14.97
C GLY A 318 -6.37 -5.88 15.31
N LEU A 319 -7.47 -6.43 14.78
CA LEU A 319 -8.83 -5.96 15.04
C LEU A 319 -9.26 -6.21 16.50
N ASP A 320 -10.25 -5.44 16.97
CA ASP A 320 -10.80 -5.51 18.34
C ASP A 320 -9.70 -5.37 19.42
N GLN A 321 -8.94 -4.28 19.34
CA GLN A 321 -7.97 -3.89 20.38
C GLN A 321 -8.62 -3.76 21.76
N ARG A 322 -7.92 -4.15 22.83
CA ARG A 322 -8.44 -4.25 24.22
C ARG A 322 -7.70 -3.38 25.22
N TRP A 323 -6.37 -3.27 25.14
CA TRP A 323 -5.56 -2.53 26.11
C TRP A 323 -4.45 -1.73 25.41
N ALA A 324 -4.01 -0.65 26.05
CA ALA A 324 -2.88 0.18 25.63
C ALA A 324 -2.05 0.61 26.85
N ALA A 325 -0.72 0.65 26.73
CA ALA A 325 0.17 1.10 27.80
C ALA A 325 1.48 1.70 27.23
N PHE A 326 1.79 2.96 27.58
CA PHE A 326 3.08 3.56 27.29
C PHE A 326 4.20 2.98 28.15
N SER A 327 5.40 2.89 27.61
CA SER A 327 6.62 2.67 28.40
C SER A 327 6.86 3.83 29.36
N HIS A 328 7.59 3.58 30.45
CA HIS A 328 7.91 4.60 31.46
C HIS A 328 8.59 5.86 30.87
N ASP A 329 9.37 5.72 29.79
CA ASP A 329 10.03 6.81 29.07
C ASP A 329 9.19 7.44 27.94
N GLY A 330 7.99 6.92 27.69
CA GLY A 330 7.06 7.37 26.65
C GLY A 330 7.50 7.16 25.21
N LYS A 331 8.59 6.43 24.95
CA LYS A 331 9.07 6.17 23.58
C LYS A 331 8.38 4.98 22.93
N GLN A 332 7.81 4.08 23.70
CA GLN A 332 7.11 2.89 23.20
C GLN A 332 5.66 2.85 23.70
N LEU A 333 4.80 2.20 22.93
CA LEU A 333 3.39 1.96 23.23
C LEU A 333 3.10 0.48 22.95
N ALA A 334 2.77 -0.28 24.00
CA ALA A 334 2.25 -1.63 23.86
C ALA A 334 0.73 -1.56 23.66
N THR A 335 0.19 -2.35 22.72
CA THR A 335 -1.25 -2.60 22.60
C THR A 335 -1.52 -4.09 22.44
N LEU A 336 -2.78 -4.49 22.69
CA LEU A 336 -3.24 -5.88 22.74
C LEU A 336 -4.53 -6.02 21.93
N ASP A 337 -4.64 -7.05 21.08
CA ASP A 337 -5.83 -7.34 20.27
C ASP A 337 -6.54 -8.67 20.56
N TYR A 338 -7.77 -8.80 20.04
CA TYR A 338 -8.59 -10.01 20.11
C TYR A 338 -8.08 -11.15 19.20
N SER A 339 -7.02 -10.92 18.41
CA SER A 339 -6.26 -11.99 17.74
C SER A 339 -5.11 -12.53 18.61
N TRP A 340 -4.97 -11.97 19.82
CA TRP A 340 -4.05 -12.30 20.91
C TRP A 340 -2.58 -11.98 20.62
N PHE A 341 -2.35 -10.99 19.75
CA PHE A 341 -1.06 -10.36 19.57
C PHE A 341 -0.90 -9.18 20.53
N THR A 342 0.19 -9.19 21.28
CA THR A 342 0.73 -7.96 21.86
C THR A 342 1.68 -7.33 20.85
N THR A 343 1.51 -6.03 20.60
CA THR A 343 2.25 -5.28 19.59
C THR A 343 2.86 -4.03 20.23
N ILE A 344 4.19 -3.88 20.12
CA ILE A 344 4.93 -2.69 20.55
C ILE A 344 5.12 -1.77 19.35
N PHE A 345 4.71 -0.50 19.48
CA PHE A 345 4.97 0.56 18.52
C PHE A 345 5.93 1.60 19.10
N ASP A 346 6.82 2.14 18.27
CA ASP A 346 7.55 3.37 18.56
C ASP A 346 6.55 4.55 18.54
N ALA A 347 6.42 5.24 19.67
CA ALA A 347 5.43 6.29 19.92
C ALA A 347 5.70 7.63 19.20
N THR A 348 6.76 7.70 18.38
CA THR A 348 7.17 8.90 17.64
C THR A 348 7.07 8.70 16.13
N THR A 349 7.41 7.50 15.66
CA THR A 349 7.48 7.12 14.25
C THR A 349 6.36 6.18 13.81
N GLY A 350 5.62 5.60 14.77
CA GLY A 350 4.56 4.62 14.60
C GLY A 350 5.00 3.25 14.08
N ARG A 351 6.30 3.01 14.00
CA ARG A 351 6.85 1.75 13.51
C ARG A 351 6.62 0.64 14.54
N THR A 352 6.14 -0.52 14.10
CA THR A 352 6.11 -1.74 14.90
C THR A 352 7.54 -2.17 15.25
N VAL A 353 7.84 -2.28 16.54
CA VAL A 353 9.13 -2.70 17.09
C VAL A 353 9.12 -4.21 17.35
N VAL A 354 8.03 -4.71 17.95
CA VAL A 354 7.78 -6.13 18.22
C VAL A 354 6.30 -6.41 17.94
N GLN A 355 5.99 -7.57 17.37
CA GLN A 355 4.64 -8.13 17.36
C GLN A 355 4.75 -9.62 17.68
N ARG A 356 4.09 -10.08 18.75
CA ARG A 356 4.19 -11.46 19.24
C ARG A 356 2.82 -11.94 19.71
N LYS A 357 2.41 -13.14 19.28
CA LYS A 357 1.22 -13.80 19.83
C LYS A 357 1.58 -14.39 21.19
N LEU A 358 0.81 -14.06 22.24
CA LEU A 358 1.19 -14.39 23.62
C LEU A 358 0.23 -15.32 24.37
N GLY A 359 -0.99 -15.57 23.90
CA GLY A 359 -1.83 -16.55 24.58
C GLY A 359 -3.26 -16.70 24.09
N VAL A 360 -4.04 -17.27 25.01
CA VAL A 360 -5.50 -17.39 25.17
C VAL A 360 -6.23 -16.04 25.21
N PHE A 361 -5.96 -15.34 26.32
CA PHE A 361 -6.49 -14.04 26.71
C PHE A 361 -5.49 -13.37 27.66
N ASP A 362 -4.97 -12.20 27.30
CA ASP A 362 -4.01 -11.51 28.15
C ASP A 362 -4.76 -10.75 29.26
N ARG A 363 -4.46 -11.06 30.53
CA ARG A 363 -5.20 -10.61 31.72
C ARG A 363 -4.71 -9.26 32.27
N ALA A 364 -3.41 -8.97 32.12
CA ALA A 364 -2.81 -7.69 32.44
C ALA A 364 -1.52 -7.48 31.63
N ILE A 365 -1.22 -6.24 31.26
CA ILE A 365 0.09 -5.84 30.72
C ILE A 365 0.64 -4.65 31.53
N GLY A 366 1.95 -4.58 31.66
CA GLY A 366 2.66 -3.52 32.37
C GLY A 366 4.10 -3.35 31.88
N TRP A 367 4.74 -2.26 32.30
CA TRP A 367 6.13 -1.97 31.98
C TRP A 367 6.94 -1.84 33.27
N ARG A 368 8.11 -2.45 33.31
CA ARG A 368 9.08 -2.26 34.39
C ARG A 368 9.84 -0.95 34.22
N ALA A 369 10.42 -0.46 35.32
CA ALA A 369 11.23 0.76 35.33
C ALA A 369 12.53 0.65 34.50
N ASP A 370 13.02 -0.57 34.26
CA ASP A 370 14.13 -0.87 33.35
C ASP A 370 13.72 -0.88 31.85
N GLY A 371 12.44 -0.73 31.55
CA GLY A 371 11.89 -0.75 30.19
C GLY A 371 11.44 -2.12 29.70
N ALA A 372 11.57 -3.20 30.50
CA ALA A 372 11.03 -4.51 30.12
C ALA A 372 9.49 -4.54 30.22
N GLY A 373 8.83 -4.97 29.16
CA GLY A 373 7.39 -5.20 29.11
C GLY A 373 7.02 -6.57 29.66
N ILE A 374 6.04 -6.63 30.57
CA ILE A 374 5.54 -7.83 31.24
C ILE A 374 4.04 -8.01 30.96
N ALA A 375 3.64 -9.20 30.53
CA ALA A 375 2.25 -9.61 30.38
C ALA A 375 1.95 -10.82 31.27
N VAL A 376 0.74 -10.85 31.85
CA VAL A 376 0.16 -12.04 32.46
C VAL A 376 -0.88 -12.58 31.50
N VAL A 377 -0.60 -13.76 30.94
CA VAL A 377 -1.29 -14.31 29.78
C VAL A 377 -1.97 -15.62 30.16
N GLN A 378 -3.23 -15.80 29.77
CA GLN A 378 -3.92 -17.08 29.91
C GLN A 378 -3.56 -17.95 28.70
N LEU A 379 -3.36 -19.26 28.87
CA LEU A 379 -3.10 -20.22 27.80
C LEU A 379 -4.40 -20.98 27.39
N PRO A 380 -4.42 -21.79 26.31
CA PRO A 380 -5.63 -22.50 25.85
C PRO A 380 -6.21 -23.51 26.85
N ASP A 381 -5.36 -24.01 27.75
CA ASP A 381 -5.68 -24.89 28.89
C ASP A 381 -6.21 -24.12 30.12
N PHE A 382 -6.44 -22.81 29.98
CA PHE A 382 -6.83 -21.86 31.03
C PHE A 382 -5.76 -21.56 32.10
N THR A 383 -4.55 -22.10 31.99
CA THR A 383 -3.40 -21.78 32.86
C THR A 383 -2.97 -20.32 32.69
N LEU A 384 -2.63 -19.61 33.77
CA LEU A 384 -2.03 -18.27 33.72
C LEU A 384 -0.50 -18.38 33.70
N PHE A 385 0.16 -17.57 32.89
CA PHE A 385 1.61 -17.56 32.68
C PHE A 385 2.16 -16.13 32.68
N VAL A 386 3.37 -15.91 33.22
CA VAL A 386 4.03 -14.60 33.17
C VAL A 386 5.06 -14.60 32.05
N SER A 387 4.92 -13.68 31.08
CA SER A 387 5.78 -13.59 29.91
C SER A 387 6.26 -12.16 29.69
N SER A 388 7.49 -11.97 29.22
CA SER A 388 7.92 -10.68 28.67
C SER A 388 7.40 -10.52 27.25
N PHE A 389 6.73 -9.40 26.98
CA PHE A 389 6.35 -9.03 25.60
C PHE A 389 7.44 -8.23 24.88
N SER A 390 8.51 -7.83 25.58
CA SER A 390 9.64 -7.08 25.02
C SER A 390 10.87 -7.94 24.68
N ASP A 391 11.03 -9.13 25.28
CA ASP A 391 12.11 -10.05 24.89
C ASP A 391 11.71 -10.81 23.59
N PRO A 392 12.48 -10.70 22.49
CA PRO A 392 12.22 -11.45 21.27
C PRO A 392 12.67 -12.92 21.34
N ASN A 393 13.48 -13.32 22.34
CA ASN A 393 14.04 -14.66 22.46
C ASN A 393 13.19 -15.60 23.33
N GLU A 394 12.38 -15.04 24.23
CA GLU A 394 11.53 -15.82 25.11
C GLU A 394 10.49 -16.63 24.32
N ARG A 395 10.38 -17.91 24.64
CA ARG A 395 9.38 -18.82 24.08
C ARG A 395 8.40 -19.22 25.16
N LEU A 396 7.11 -19.12 24.84
CA LEU A 396 6.05 -19.72 25.66
C LEU A 396 6.12 -21.24 25.56
N PRO A 397 5.74 -21.98 26.61
CA PRO A 397 5.57 -23.42 26.52
C PRO A 397 4.46 -23.76 25.50
N ASN A 398 4.63 -24.86 24.77
CA ASN A 398 3.49 -25.44 24.04
C ASN A 398 2.48 -25.95 25.09
N PRO A 399 1.22 -25.48 25.06
CA PRO A 399 0.20 -25.98 25.96
C PRO A 399 -0.17 -27.43 25.58
N PRO A 400 -0.50 -28.30 26.55
CA PRO A 400 -1.10 -29.60 26.26
C PRO A 400 -2.46 -29.42 25.59
N GLU A 401 -2.94 -30.45 24.86
CA GLU A 401 -4.31 -30.41 24.33
C GLU A 401 -5.33 -30.32 25.48
N PRO A 402 -6.35 -29.44 25.37
CA PRO A 402 -7.33 -29.27 26.43
C PRO A 402 -8.19 -30.52 26.59
N ALA A 403 -8.11 -31.17 27.75
CA ALA A 403 -8.85 -32.38 28.04
C ALA A 403 -10.37 -32.17 27.88
N ALA A 404 -10.99 -32.96 27.01
CA ALA A 404 -12.41 -32.85 26.70
C ALA A 404 -13.28 -33.04 27.96
N GLY A 405 -13.98 -31.98 28.36
CA GLY A 405 -14.85 -31.95 29.54
C GLY A 405 -14.32 -31.13 30.73
N ALA A 406 -13.13 -30.52 30.65
CA ALA A 406 -12.66 -29.58 31.67
C ALA A 406 -13.62 -28.38 31.83
N GLY A 407 -13.97 -28.05 33.09
CA GLY A 407 -14.89 -26.95 33.41
C GLY A 407 -14.28 -25.56 33.23
N ARG A 408 -15.11 -24.52 33.19
CA ARG A 408 -14.74 -23.10 32.96
C ARG A 408 -13.82 -22.44 34.02
N ALA A 409 -13.29 -23.18 34.99
CA ALA A 409 -12.41 -22.65 36.03
C ALA A 409 -10.93 -22.72 35.58
N ALA A 410 -10.15 -21.68 35.89
CA ALA A 410 -8.70 -21.72 35.67
C ALA A 410 -8.04 -22.74 36.63
N PRO A 411 -7.12 -23.60 36.18
CA PRO A 411 -6.45 -24.59 37.03
C PRO A 411 -5.78 -23.99 38.28
N ASP A 412 -5.29 -22.76 38.16
CA ASP A 412 -4.52 -22.05 39.19
C ASP A 412 -5.38 -21.49 40.34
N GLY A 413 -6.71 -21.50 40.22
CA GLY A 413 -7.65 -20.99 41.22
C GLY A 413 -7.73 -19.46 41.37
N TYR A 414 -7.01 -18.69 40.54
CA TYR A 414 -7.06 -17.22 40.56
C TYR A 414 -8.12 -16.65 39.61
N GLY A 415 -9.00 -15.79 40.12
CA GLY A 415 -10.10 -15.18 39.33
C GLY A 415 -9.75 -13.83 38.70
N SER A 416 -9.09 -12.94 39.47
CA SER A 416 -8.83 -11.54 39.11
C SER A 416 -7.42 -11.14 39.53
N LEU A 417 -6.75 -10.25 38.78
CA LEU A 417 -5.36 -9.86 39.05
C LEU A 417 -4.99 -8.46 38.54
N ALA A 418 -3.95 -7.88 39.14
CA ALA A 418 -3.28 -6.67 38.65
C ALA A 418 -1.77 -6.73 38.88
N LEU A 419 -1.01 -6.12 37.96
CA LEU A 419 0.41 -5.83 38.12
C LEU A 419 0.61 -4.59 39.00
N SER A 420 1.72 -4.53 39.73
CA SER A 420 2.18 -3.32 40.42
C SER A 420 2.59 -2.23 39.40
N PRO A 421 2.66 -0.94 39.78
CA PRO A 421 2.95 0.14 38.83
C PRO A 421 4.33 0.02 38.15
N ASP A 422 5.28 -0.62 38.81
CA ASP A 422 6.63 -0.96 38.34
C ASP A 422 6.73 -2.37 37.73
N ALA A 423 5.61 -3.10 37.63
CA ALA A 423 5.50 -4.47 37.14
C ALA A 423 6.53 -5.48 37.72
N THR A 424 6.95 -5.29 38.98
CA THR A 424 7.80 -6.26 39.71
C THR A 424 6.99 -7.28 40.51
N GLN A 425 5.74 -6.97 40.84
CA GLN A 425 4.82 -7.82 41.59
C GLN A 425 3.44 -7.84 40.92
N MET A 426 2.61 -8.80 41.33
CA MET A 426 1.19 -8.83 40.99
C MET A 426 0.36 -9.25 42.20
N ALA A 427 -0.81 -8.64 42.35
CA ALA A 427 -1.82 -9.04 43.31
C ALA A 427 -2.83 -9.93 42.60
N ALA A 428 -3.01 -11.16 43.07
CA ALA A 428 -3.88 -12.17 42.47
C ALA A 428 -4.93 -12.64 43.48
N VAL A 429 -6.20 -12.62 43.07
CA VAL A 429 -7.37 -12.95 43.90
C VAL A 429 -7.66 -14.45 43.75
N ARG A 430 -7.56 -15.21 44.85
CA ARG A 430 -7.98 -16.62 44.93
C ARG A 430 -9.27 -16.73 45.73
N ASP A 431 -10.27 -17.41 45.18
CA ASP A 431 -11.52 -17.69 45.88
C ASP A 431 -11.28 -18.64 47.06
N ALA A 432 -11.97 -18.39 48.18
CA ALA A 432 -11.88 -19.15 49.41
C ALA A 432 -13.26 -19.67 49.86
N SER A 433 -13.28 -20.72 50.67
CA SER A 433 -14.53 -21.38 51.06
C SER A 433 -15.46 -20.47 51.89
N GLY A 434 -16.74 -20.44 51.50
CA GLY A 434 -17.80 -19.70 52.20
C GLY A 434 -18.04 -18.27 51.73
N ASN A 435 -17.96 -17.98 50.42
CA ASN A 435 -18.09 -16.62 49.86
C ASN A 435 -17.06 -15.64 50.44
N ARG A 436 -15.79 -16.06 50.39
CA ARG A 436 -14.63 -15.30 50.85
C ARG A 436 -13.55 -15.34 49.78
N PHE A 437 -12.56 -14.47 49.87
CA PHE A 437 -11.39 -14.48 48.99
C PHE A 437 -10.09 -14.19 49.75
N THR A 438 -8.98 -14.53 49.13
CA THR A 438 -7.63 -14.16 49.56
C THR A 438 -6.92 -13.42 48.43
N VAL A 439 -5.95 -12.56 48.78
CA VAL A 439 -5.13 -11.84 47.80
C VAL A 439 -3.68 -12.25 47.99
N ASP A 440 -3.12 -12.98 47.04
CA ASP A 440 -1.70 -13.32 47.02
C ASP A 440 -0.90 -12.23 46.30
N ILE A 441 0.15 -11.74 46.96
CA ILE A 441 1.17 -10.88 46.36
C ILE A 441 2.27 -11.77 45.82
N LEU A 442 2.26 -11.99 44.51
CA LEU A 442 3.20 -12.84 43.77
C LEU A 442 4.31 -11.99 43.13
N PRO A 443 5.54 -12.51 42.99
CA PRO A 443 6.56 -11.86 42.17
C PRO A 443 6.22 -11.97 40.68
N ALA A 444 6.43 -10.92 39.88
CA ALA A 444 6.20 -10.95 38.44
C ALA A 444 7.36 -11.62 37.67
N THR A 445 7.68 -12.87 38.04
CA THR A 445 8.80 -13.64 37.48
C THR A 445 8.43 -14.25 36.13
N VAL A 446 9.11 -13.78 35.07
CA VAL A 446 8.93 -14.25 33.68
C VAL A 446 9.29 -15.73 33.52
N GLY A 447 8.58 -16.42 32.62
CA GLY A 447 8.91 -17.75 32.13
C GLY A 447 8.31 -18.90 32.93
N GLN A 448 7.35 -18.64 33.83
CA GLN A 448 6.71 -19.68 34.66
C GLN A 448 5.18 -19.50 34.75
N PRO A 449 4.41 -20.61 34.94
CA PRO A 449 2.99 -20.55 35.30
C PRO A 449 2.78 -19.86 36.65
N VAL A 450 1.67 -19.13 36.79
CA VAL A 450 1.35 -18.35 38.01
C VAL A 450 1.13 -19.28 39.22
N ALA A 451 0.60 -20.49 39.02
CA ALA A 451 0.48 -21.50 40.08
C ALA A 451 1.82 -21.96 40.68
N ASN A 452 2.94 -21.84 39.95
CA ASN A 452 4.26 -22.24 40.43
C ASN A 452 4.94 -21.14 41.29
N LEU A 453 4.40 -19.92 41.27
CA LEU A 453 4.95 -18.77 41.98
C LEU A 453 4.52 -18.79 43.45
N LYS A 454 5.49 -18.71 44.37
CA LYS A 454 5.21 -18.63 45.80
C LYS A 454 4.81 -17.19 46.18
N PRO A 455 3.70 -16.99 46.92
CA PRO A 455 3.34 -15.68 47.46
C PRO A 455 4.44 -15.12 48.37
N VAL A 456 4.79 -13.85 48.16
CA VAL A 456 5.60 -13.05 49.08
C VAL A 456 4.79 -12.70 50.32
N LYS A 457 3.47 -12.50 50.15
CA LYS A 457 2.49 -12.32 51.23
C LYS A 457 1.11 -12.75 50.74
N THR A 458 0.38 -13.52 51.53
CA THR A 458 -1.05 -13.77 51.36
C THR A 458 -1.83 -12.82 52.28
N LEU A 459 -2.93 -12.27 51.79
CA LEU A 459 -3.78 -11.32 52.50
C LEU A 459 -5.21 -11.88 52.64
N GLY A 460 -5.86 -11.59 53.77
CA GLY A 460 -7.17 -12.11 54.13
C GLY A 460 -7.12 -13.41 54.95
N PRO A 461 -8.17 -14.26 54.91
CA PRO A 461 -9.34 -14.17 54.05
C PRO A 461 -10.21 -12.94 54.35
N PHE A 462 -10.89 -12.44 53.32
CA PHE A 462 -11.85 -11.34 53.39
C PHE A 462 -13.24 -11.83 52.96
N ASP A 463 -14.30 -11.25 53.51
CA ASP A 463 -15.67 -11.65 53.23
C ASP A 463 -16.26 -10.96 51.98
N GLY A 464 -17.12 -11.69 51.25
CA GLY A 464 -17.79 -11.21 50.04
C GLY A 464 -17.05 -11.57 48.73
N PRO A 465 -17.65 -11.25 47.56
CA PRO A 465 -17.07 -11.56 46.25
C PRO A 465 -16.18 -10.43 45.72
N CYS A 466 -14.89 -10.68 45.54
CA CYS A 466 -13.99 -9.78 44.83
C CYS A 466 -14.12 -9.98 43.30
N ARG A 467 -14.27 -8.88 42.53
CA ARG A 467 -14.42 -8.93 41.06
C ARG A 467 -13.22 -8.33 40.33
N GLU A 468 -12.74 -7.17 40.78
CA GLU A 468 -11.59 -6.48 40.19
C GLU A 468 -10.65 -6.02 41.33
N ILE A 469 -9.35 -6.06 41.07
CA ILE A 469 -8.32 -5.56 41.98
C ILE A 469 -7.37 -4.63 41.23
N ARG A 470 -6.91 -3.55 41.86
CA ARG A 470 -6.00 -2.55 41.28
C ARG A 470 -4.98 -2.06 42.30
N TYR A 471 -3.78 -1.72 41.85
CA TYR A 471 -2.78 -1.04 42.67
C TYR A 471 -3.04 0.46 42.75
N THR A 472 -2.65 1.07 43.87
CA THR A 472 -2.64 2.52 44.09
C THR A 472 -1.32 2.94 44.75
N PRO A 473 -0.97 4.24 44.79
CA PRO A 473 0.19 4.73 45.54
C PRO A 473 0.12 4.48 47.06
N ARG A 474 -1.06 4.13 47.60
CA ARG A 474 -1.34 4.02 49.04
C ARG A 474 -1.66 2.59 49.52
N GLY A 475 -1.73 1.61 48.61
CA GLY A 475 -2.16 0.23 48.92
C GLY A 475 -2.89 -0.41 47.74
N LEU A 476 -3.68 -1.46 48.02
CA LEU A 476 -4.55 -2.09 47.02
C LEU A 476 -5.98 -1.54 47.10
N LEU A 477 -6.61 -1.38 45.93
CA LEU A 477 -8.04 -1.18 45.80
C LEU A 477 -8.70 -2.47 45.30
N ILE A 478 -9.77 -2.86 45.98
CA ILE A 478 -10.62 -4.00 45.68
C ILE A 478 -12.00 -3.48 45.30
N PHE A 479 -12.54 -4.00 44.21
CA PHE A 479 -13.89 -3.72 43.73
C PHE A 479 -14.72 -5.00 43.85
N SER A 480 -15.76 -4.92 44.66
CA SER A 480 -16.61 -6.05 45.08
C SER A 480 -18.08 -5.70 44.86
N GLY A 481 -18.84 -6.58 44.20
CA GLY A 481 -20.22 -6.29 43.82
C GLY A 481 -20.96 -7.47 43.22
N SER A 482 -22.29 -7.40 43.32
CA SER A 482 -23.23 -8.36 42.74
C SER A 482 -23.61 -7.95 41.31
N TRP A 483 -23.93 -8.94 40.48
CA TRP A 483 -24.62 -8.71 39.20
C TRP A 483 -26.12 -8.50 39.43
N ASP A 484 -26.65 -9.11 40.49
CA ASP A 484 -28.06 -9.13 40.85
C ASP A 484 -28.28 -8.21 42.08
N GLU A 485 -28.94 -7.07 41.82
CA GLU A 485 -29.63 -6.14 42.75
C GLU A 485 -28.92 -5.65 44.04
N GLY A 486 -27.64 -5.92 44.24
CA GLY A 486 -26.84 -5.41 45.37
C GLY A 486 -26.05 -4.14 45.05
N ASP A 487 -25.86 -3.29 46.07
CA ASP A 487 -24.95 -2.14 45.99
C ASP A 487 -23.50 -2.57 45.72
N TRP A 488 -22.77 -1.75 44.95
CA TRP A 488 -21.36 -1.98 44.66
C TRP A 488 -20.47 -1.40 45.76
N THR A 489 -19.30 -1.99 45.98
CA THR A 489 -18.38 -1.58 47.05
C THR A 489 -16.95 -1.42 46.55
N ILE A 490 -16.29 -0.36 47.02
CA ILE A 490 -14.85 -0.13 46.87
C ILE A 490 -14.21 -0.31 48.24
N SER A 491 -13.33 -1.29 48.37
CA SER A 491 -12.62 -1.61 49.61
C SER A 491 -11.12 -1.32 49.47
N PHE A 492 -10.54 -0.63 50.45
CA PHE A 492 -9.12 -0.28 50.51
C PHE A 492 -8.41 -1.32 51.38
N LEU A 493 -7.50 -2.09 50.77
CA LEU A 493 -6.68 -3.08 51.45
C LEU A 493 -5.29 -2.50 51.72
N ASP A 494 -4.98 -2.29 53.00
CA ASP A 494 -3.66 -1.89 53.43
C ASP A 494 -2.71 -3.09 53.43
N LEU A 495 -1.70 -3.02 52.56
CA LEU A 495 -0.68 -4.06 52.35
C LEU A 495 0.16 -4.36 53.59
N LYS A 496 0.32 -3.41 54.52
CA LYS A 496 1.05 -3.59 55.78
C LYS A 496 0.13 -4.23 56.82
N ALA A 497 -1.01 -3.59 57.09
CA ALA A 497 -1.95 -4.00 58.14
C ALA A 497 -2.68 -5.32 57.86
N ASN A 498 -2.73 -5.78 56.60
CA ASN A 498 -3.49 -6.97 56.19
C ASN A 498 -4.98 -6.89 56.56
N ALA A 499 -5.56 -5.70 56.36
CA ALA A 499 -6.95 -5.42 56.68
C ALA A 499 -7.57 -4.53 55.61
N ILE A 500 -8.87 -4.70 55.38
CA ILE A 500 -9.67 -3.68 54.71
C ILE A 500 -9.82 -2.52 55.71
N THR A 501 -9.13 -1.41 55.45
CA THR A 501 -9.13 -0.24 56.34
C THR A 501 -10.32 0.68 56.12
N ARG A 502 -11.00 0.54 54.98
CA ARG A 502 -12.18 1.30 54.59
C ARG A 502 -12.95 0.58 53.50
N THR A 503 -14.27 0.68 53.54
CA THR A 503 -15.16 0.39 52.40
C THR A 503 -16.02 1.61 52.09
N ILE A 504 -16.23 1.91 50.81
CA ILE A 504 -17.20 2.88 50.29
C ILE A 504 -18.29 2.07 49.57
N SER A 505 -19.53 2.21 50.00
CA SER A 505 -20.68 1.73 49.23
C SER A 505 -21.04 2.75 48.14
N ILE A 506 -21.28 2.27 46.93
CA ILE A 506 -21.81 3.01 45.78
C ILE A 506 -23.30 2.69 45.70
N PRO A 507 -24.20 3.62 46.10
CA PRO A 507 -25.64 3.37 46.07
C PRO A 507 -26.15 3.18 44.64
N THR A 508 -27.01 2.20 44.42
CA THR A 508 -27.48 1.80 43.08
C THR A 508 -28.81 2.44 42.65
N PRO A 509 -28.76 3.26 41.58
CA PRO A 509 -29.90 3.45 40.67
C PRO A 509 -29.60 2.96 39.24
N ALA A 510 -28.44 2.32 39.03
CA ALA A 510 -27.84 2.06 37.73
C ALA A 510 -27.34 0.61 37.62
N HIS A 511 -27.51 -0.03 36.45
CA HIS A 511 -26.72 -1.22 36.16
C HIS A 511 -25.28 -0.78 35.86
N CYS A 512 -24.32 -1.32 36.62
CA CYS A 512 -22.93 -1.30 36.18
C CYS A 512 -22.82 -2.20 34.95
N ALA A 513 -22.25 -1.68 33.86
CA ALA A 513 -22.16 -2.39 32.59
C ALA A 513 -21.22 -3.62 32.69
N TRP A 514 -21.34 -4.55 31.74
CA TRP A 514 -20.53 -5.76 31.68
C TRP A 514 -19.03 -5.44 31.68
N GLY A 515 -18.36 -5.75 32.79
CA GLY A 515 -16.95 -5.45 33.01
C GLY A 515 -16.74 -3.98 33.39
N LEU A 516 -16.62 -3.72 34.70
CA LEU A 516 -16.06 -2.46 35.16
C LEU A 516 -14.65 -2.30 34.57
N MET A 517 -14.42 -1.15 33.95
CA MET A 517 -13.10 -0.55 33.87
C MET A 517 -13.18 0.75 34.65
N CYS A 518 -12.82 0.69 35.93
CA CYS A 518 -12.60 1.90 36.71
C CYS A 518 -11.25 2.50 36.33
N SER A 519 -11.17 3.83 36.19
CA SER A 519 -9.87 4.51 36.11
C SER A 519 -9.62 5.30 37.38
N LEU A 520 -8.35 5.35 37.80
CA LEU A 520 -7.91 5.92 39.06
C LEU A 520 -7.00 7.11 38.78
N SER A 521 -7.12 8.16 39.58
CA SER A 521 -6.16 9.25 39.55
C SER A 521 -4.79 8.76 40.06
N PRO A 522 -3.66 9.19 39.48
CA PRO A 522 -2.32 8.73 39.84
C PRO A 522 -1.88 9.03 41.29
N ASP A 523 -2.61 9.88 42.00
CA ASP A 523 -2.42 10.19 43.41
C ASP A 523 -3.32 9.38 44.37
N GLY A 524 -4.25 8.59 43.83
CA GLY A 524 -5.22 7.79 44.59
C GLY A 524 -6.33 8.59 45.28
N ARG A 525 -6.56 9.86 44.92
CA ARG A 525 -7.61 10.72 45.50
C ARG A 525 -8.97 10.58 44.83
N PHE A 526 -9.01 10.22 43.54
CA PHE A 526 -10.22 10.14 42.74
C PHE A 526 -10.32 8.83 41.95
N ALA A 527 -11.54 8.33 41.78
CA ALA A 527 -11.88 7.28 40.81
C ALA A 527 -12.94 7.81 39.83
N ALA A 528 -12.83 7.44 38.56
CA ALA A 528 -13.87 7.64 37.55
C ALA A 528 -14.56 6.29 37.31
N ILE A 529 -15.89 6.28 37.45
CA ILE A 529 -16.71 5.06 37.42
C ILE A 529 -17.89 5.27 36.45
N PRO A 530 -17.98 4.52 35.34
CA PRO A 530 -19.09 4.64 34.40
C PRO A 530 -20.37 3.95 34.90
N THR A 531 -21.53 4.58 34.64
CA THR A 531 -22.87 4.11 35.01
C THR A 531 -23.87 4.27 33.85
N GLN A 532 -24.95 3.49 33.88
CA GLN A 532 -26.06 3.55 32.92
C GLN A 532 -27.42 3.75 33.65
N PRO A 533 -28.36 4.53 33.12
CA PRO A 533 -29.70 4.69 33.71
C PRO A 533 -30.48 3.37 33.84
N ARG A 534 -31.22 3.18 34.94
CA ARG A 534 -32.25 2.12 35.04
C ARG A 534 -33.38 2.39 34.04
N GLY A 535 -33.71 1.42 33.19
CA GLY A 535 -34.87 1.52 32.29
C GLY A 535 -35.15 0.28 31.44
N GLU A 536 -34.14 -0.25 30.75
CA GLU A 536 -34.34 -1.33 29.76
C GLU A 536 -33.66 -2.63 30.18
N LYS A 537 -34.32 -3.77 29.91
CA LYS A 537 -33.71 -5.10 30.11
C LYS A 537 -32.58 -5.30 29.08
N PRO A 538 -31.43 -5.89 29.47
CA PRO A 538 -30.35 -6.18 28.52
C PRO A 538 -30.78 -7.26 27.53
N GLY A 539 -31.26 -6.84 26.35
CA GLY A 539 -31.38 -7.73 25.20
C GLY A 539 -30.00 -8.20 24.75
N HIS A 540 -29.87 -9.48 24.36
CA HIS A 540 -28.60 -10.12 23.99
C HIS A 540 -27.97 -9.62 22.66
N ASN A 541 -28.27 -8.40 22.23
CA ASN A 541 -27.76 -7.78 21.00
C ASN A 541 -26.60 -6.83 21.30
N TYR A 542 -25.43 -7.13 20.73
CA TYR A 542 -24.13 -6.51 20.99
C TYR A 542 -23.96 -5.05 20.50
N VAL A 543 -25.04 -4.26 20.36
CA VAL A 543 -25.03 -2.96 19.64
C VAL A 543 -25.83 -1.85 20.35
N ASN A 544 -26.29 -2.06 21.59
CA ASN A 544 -27.06 -1.04 22.31
C ASN A 544 -26.18 0.15 22.74
N GLN A 545 -26.50 1.34 22.22
CA GLN A 545 -25.85 2.62 22.53
C GLN A 545 -26.71 3.42 23.51
N HIS A 546 -26.46 3.29 24.82
CA HIS A 546 -27.20 4.01 25.86
C HIS A 546 -26.41 5.26 26.30
N ASP A 547 -27.07 6.40 26.51
CA ASP A 547 -26.40 7.54 27.16
C ASP A 547 -26.08 7.20 28.63
N GLY A 548 -24.88 7.54 29.08
CA GLY A 548 -24.38 7.20 30.41
C GLY A 548 -23.60 8.33 31.07
N THR A 549 -23.02 8.05 32.22
CA THR A 549 -22.30 9.04 33.05
C THR A 549 -21.06 8.42 33.68
N ILE A 550 -19.96 9.17 33.71
CA ILE A 550 -18.87 8.90 34.65
C ILE A 550 -19.19 9.64 35.94
N HIS A 551 -19.24 8.92 37.06
CA HIS A 551 -19.23 9.52 38.40
C HIS A 551 -17.78 9.67 38.84
N LEU A 552 -17.43 10.86 39.35
CA LEU A 552 -16.15 11.11 40.00
C LEU A 552 -16.30 10.90 41.50
N TRP A 553 -15.65 9.85 42.01
CA TRP A 553 -15.66 9.51 43.43
C TRP A 553 -14.38 10.00 44.10
N ASN A 554 -14.52 10.87 45.10
CA ASN A 554 -13.41 11.26 45.96
C ASN A 554 -13.17 10.14 47.00
N LEU A 555 -12.05 9.44 46.84
CA LEU A 555 -11.66 8.25 47.60
C LEU A 555 -11.25 8.58 49.04
N GLU A 556 -10.83 9.83 49.32
CA GLU A 556 -10.47 10.30 50.67
C GLU A 556 -11.71 10.60 51.54
N THR A 557 -12.82 11.04 50.92
CA THR A 557 -14.07 11.37 51.62
C THR A 557 -15.14 10.27 51.50
N GLY A 558 -15.06 9.41 50.49
CA GLY A 558 -16.08 8.39 50.22
C GLY A 558 -17.35 8.96 49.58
N LYS A 559 -17.24 10.09 48.87
CA LYS A 559 -18.37 10.80 48.26
C LYS A 559 -18.22 10.90 46.75
N ASP A 560 -19.33 10.75 46.04
CA ASP A 560 -19.49 11.28 44.69
C ASP A 560 -19.34 12.82 44.75
N ILE A 561 -18.45 13.36 43.92
CA ILE A 561 -18.21 14.81 43.79
C ILE A 561 -18.78 15.39 42.48
N GLY A 562 -19.43 14.58 41.66
CA GLY A 562 -20.18 15.00 40.49
C GLY A 562 -19.97 14.12 39.26
N THR A 563 -20.87 14.27 38.29
CA THR A 563 -20.89 13.49 37.06
C THR A 563 -20.28 14.23 35.86
N ILE A 564 -19.68 13.46 34.97
CA ILE A 564 -19.28 13.84 33.61
C ILE A 564 -20.19 13.07 32.63
N PRO A 565 -20.87 13.74 31.68
CA PRO A 565 -21.76 13.08 30.74
C PRO A 565 -20.99 12.29 29.67
N LEU A 566 -21.33 11.00 29.50
CA LEU A 566 -20.88 10.15 28.40
C LEU A 566 -22.03 9.94 27.40
N GLN A 567 -22.05 10.73 26.33
CA GLN A 567 -23.01 10.50 25.25
C GLN A 567 -22.66 9.19 24.51
N GLN A 568 -23.62 8.26 24.51
CA GLN A 568 -23.53 6.90 23.99
C GLN A 568 -22.37 6.05 24.55
N TYR A 569 -22.57 5.60 25.79
CA TYR A 569 -21.86 4.46 26.37
C TYR A 569 -22.12 3.18 25.54
N GLY A 570 -21.09 2.36 25.40
CA GLY A 570 -21.11 1.09 24.67
C GLY A 570 -19.95 0.19 25.08
N TYR A 571 -19.73 -0.90 24.36
CA TYR A 571 -18.77 -1.97 24.73
C TYR A 571 -17.27 -1.59 24.59
N GLY A 572 -16.96 -0.31 24.41
CA GLY A 572 -15.61 0.24 24.25
C GLY A 572 -15.57 1.76 24.44
N THR A 573 -15.53 2.21 25.71
CA THR A 573 -15.40 3.62 26.10
C THR A 573 -14.15 3.84 26.95
N GLY A 574 -13.02 4.06 26.28
CA GLY A 574 -11.73 4.34 26.90
C GLY A 574 -11.73 5.69 27.62
N HIS A 575 -11.36 5.67 28.90
CA HIS A 575 -11.20 6.87 29.71
C HIS A 575 -10.02 6.70 30.68
N ALA A 576 -9.28 7.79 30.93
CA ALA A 576 -8.06 7.76 31.75
C ALA A 576 -7.72 9.15 32.32
N PHE A 577 -7.17 9.19 33.54
CA PHE A 577 -6.63 10.40 34.15
C PHE A 577 -5.23 10.74 33.60
N THR A 578 -4.89 12.03 33.57
CA THR A 578 -3.51 12.50 33.36
C THR A 578 -2.62 12.25 34.59
N PRO A 579 -1.29 12.12 34.41
CA PRO A 579 -0.29 11.94 35.49
C PRO A 579 -0.39 12.92 36.68
N ASP A 580 -0.91 14.13 36.48
CA ASP A 580 -1.07 15.14 37.53
C ASP A 580 -2.45 15.09 38.24
N GLY A 581 -3.33 14.18 37.83
CA GLY A 581 -4.68 14.00 38.37
C GLY A 581 -5.70 15.09 38.01
N LYS A 582 -5.31 16.12 37.26
CA LYS A 582 -6.17 17.29 36.99
C LYS A 582 -7.13 17.10 35.83
N HIS A 583 -6.76 16.28 34.84
CA HIS A 583 -7.57 16.09 33.65
C HIS A 583 -7.99 14.63 33.45
N LEU A 584 -9.25 14.44 33.07
CA LEU A 584 -9.79 13.15 32.63
C LEU A 584 -10.00 13.20 31.13
N ILE A 585 -9.43 12.25 30.40
CA ILE A 585 -9.66 12.06 28.96
C ILE A 585 -10.79 11.03 28.79
N THR A 586 -11.75 11.31 27.92
CA THR A 586 -12.85 10.39 27.59
C THR A 586 -13.02 10.26 26.07
N SER A 587 -13.11 9.03 25.57
CA SER A 587 -13.48 8.74 24.18
C SER A 587 -14.43 7.55 24.10
N GLY A 588 -15.31 7.55 23.10
CA GLY A 588 -16.34 6.53 22.93
C GLY A 588 -16.69 6.32 21.46
N SER A 589 -17.99 6.15 21.17
CA SER A 589 -18.56 5.90 19.85
C SER A 589 -18.71 7.15 18.97
N LYS A 590 -18.79 8.34 19.59
CA LYS A 590 -18.92 9.63 18.88
C LYS A 590 -17.64 9.99 18.08
N PRO A 591 -17.75 10.77 16.98
CA PRO A 591 -16.61 11.30 16.24
C PRO A 591 -15.94 12.48 16.96
N TYR A 592 -15.65 12.33 18.26
CA TYR A 592 -14.80 13.24 19.02
C TYR A 592 -14.22 12.53 20.26
N PHE A 593 -13.18 13.14 20.85
CA PHE A 593 -12.81 12.90 22.24
C PHE A 593 -12.94 14.22 23.03
N GLN A 594 -13.05 14.09 24.35
CA GLN A 594 -13.10 15.22 25.27
C GLN A 594 -12.02 15.08 26.34
N ILE A 595 -11.54 16.22 26.83
CA ILE A 595 -10.66 16.33 27.99
C ILE A 595 -11.34 17.28 28.98
N TRP A 596 -11.57 16.76 30.19
CA TRP A 596 -12.29 17.41 31.26
C TRP A 596 -11.34 17.85 32.36
N ASP A 597 -11.57 19.02 32.95
CA ASP A 597 -10.96 19.42 34.21
C ASP A 597 -11.72 18.76 35.37
N VAL A 598 -11.02 18.02 36.22
CA VAL A 598 -11.59 17.14 37.25
C VAL A 598 -12.21 17.94 38.41
N GLU A 599 -11.65 19.11 38.73
CA GLU A 599 -12.09 19.94 39.85
C GLU A 599 -13.33 20.78 39.49
N SER A 600 -13.27 21.52 38.39
CA SER A 600 -14.41 22.31 37.89
C SER A 600 -15.49 21.47 37.20
N ARG A 601 -15.16 20.22 36.79
CA ARG A 601 -16.00 19.30 36.00
C ARG A 601 -16.43 19.88 34.64
N LYS A 602 -15.59 20.74 34.07
CA LYS A 602 -15.83 21.40 32.77
C LYS A 602 -15.01 20.76 31.65
N GLU A 603 -15.58 20.77 30.46
CA GLU A 603 -14.88 20.47 29.22
C GLU A 603 -13.82 21.55 28.95
N VAL A 604 -12.56 21.13 28.82
CA VAL A 604 -11.42 22.00 28.46
C VAL A 604 -11.16 21.91 26.97
N ILE A 605 -11.22 20.69 26.42
CA ILE A 605 -10.98 20.40 25.01
C ILE A 605 -12.06 19.43 24.53
N ARG A 606 -12.64 19.73 23.35
CA ARG A 606 -13.42 18.79 22.54
C ARG A 606 -12.84 18.80 21.13
N CYS A 607 -12.23 17.69 20.74
CA CYS A 607 -11.60 17.58 19.42
C CYS A 607 -12.50 16.78 18.48
N PRO A 608 -13.11 17.42 17.46
CA PRO A 608 -13.81 16.69 16.42
C PRO A 608 -12.84 15.81 15.66
N LEU A 609 -13.11 14.51 15.67
CA LEU A 609 -12.50 13.55 14.79
C LEU A 609 -13.21 13.65 13.42
N PRO A 610 -12.55 13.29 12.30
CA PRO A 610 -13.25 13.15 11.05
C PRO A 610 -14.29 12.03 11.20
N ASP A 611 -15.57 12.36 11.03
CA ASP A 611 -16.62 11.36 11.04
C ASP A 611 -16.46 10.45 9.82
N LEU A 612 -15.99 9.23 10.06
CA LEU A 612 -15.85 8.20 9.03
C LEU A 612 -17.22 7.57 8.70
N GLY A 613 -18.25 7.90 9.48
CA GLY A 613 -19.63 7.44 9.39
C GLY A 613 -19.85 5.99 9.87
N SER A 614 -18.78 5.22 10.09
CA SER A 614 -18.87 3.85 10.60
C SER A 614 -19.28 3.85 12.06
N SER A 615 -20.47 3.31 12.35
CA SER A 615 -21.02 3.22 13.71
C SER A 615 -20.40 2.10 14.56
N SER A 616 -19.49 1.29 14.00
CA SER A 616 -18.87 0.14 14.67
C SER A 616 -17.34 0.18 14.69
N GLY A 617 -16.69 0.69 13.64
CA GLY A 617 -15.21 0.75 13.56
C GLY A 617 -14.59 1.94 14.29
N GLN A 618 -15.37 2.94 14.70
CA GLN A 618 -14.84 4.19 15.27
C GLN A 618 -14.62 4.16 16.80
N GLU A 619 -15.19 3.17 17.49
CA GLU A 619 -15.18 3.04 18.96
C GLU A 619 -13.76 2.96 19.53
N ALA A 620 -13.49 3.78 20.54
CA ALA A 620 -12.20 3.84 21.24
C ALA A 620 -12.22 2.93 22.48
N VAL A 621 -11.85 1.66 22.29
CA VAL A 621 -11.90 0.64 23.35
C VAL A 621 -10.95 0.96 24.51
N SER A 622 -9.82 1.62 24.24
CA SER A 622 -8.85 2.00 25.28
C SER A 622 -8.24 3.38 25.04
N VAL A 623 -7.92 4.07 26.14
CA VAL A 623 -7.16 5.32 26.18
C VAL A 623 -6.03 5.14 27.19
N ALA A 624 -4.79 5.41 26.77
CA ALA A 624 -3.62 5.40 27.65
C ALA A 624 -2.95 6.78 27.62
N VAL A 625 -2.55 7.31 28.78
CA VAL A 625 -1.81 8.59 28.86
C VAL A 625 -0.33 8.30 29.04
N ASN A 626 0.53 9.11 28.41
CA ASN A 626 1.97 9.02 28.57
C ASN A 626 2.41 9.46 29.98
N SER A 627 3.53 8.94 30.48
CA SER A 627 4.07 9.26 31.81
C SER A 627 4.35 10.76 32.04
N ASP A 628 4.67 11.51 30.98
CA ASP A 628 4.87 12.96 31.04
C ASP A 628 3.58 13.79 30.98
N GLY A 629 2.43 13.15 30.76
CA GLY A 629 1.11 13.78 30.65
C GLY A 629 0.89 14.62 29.39
N LYS A 630 1.84 14.70 28.46
CA LYS A 630 1.79 15.57 27.25
C LYS A 630 1.18 14.89 26.03
N ARG A 631 1.10 13.57 26.05
CA ARG A 631 0.51 12.75 24.98
C ARG A 631 -0.43 11.70 25.54
N PHE A 632 -1.41 11.31 24.75
CA PHE A 632 -2.22 10.11 24.99
C PHE A 632 -2.40 9.31 23.71
N ALA A 633 -2.56 8.00 23.85
CA ALA A 633 -2.91 7.07 22.78
C ALA A 633 -4.40 6.74 22.88
N ARG A 634 -5.10 6.90 21.77
CA ARG A 634 -6.47 6.44 21.55
C ARG A 634 -6.40 5.20 20.68
N VAL A 635 -6.89 4.07 21.17
CA VAL A 635 -6.83 2.78 20.46
C VAL A 635 -8.23 2.35 20.07
N ARG A 636 -8.43 2.13 18.77
CA ARG A 636 -9.74 1.92 18.16
C ARG A 636 -10.00 0.46 17.84
N ARG A 637 -11.29 0.13 17.73
CA ARG A 637 -11.79 -1.21 17.44
C ARG A 637 -11.39 -1.73 16.05
N ASP A 638 -11.16 -0.84 15.07
CA ASP A 638 -10.65 -1.17 13.73
C ASP A 638 -9.12 -1.41 13.68
N GLY A 639 -8.48 -1.69 14.82
CA GLY A 639 -7.04 -1.93 14.93
C GLY A 639 -6.16 -0.67 14.89
N ARG A 640 -6.74 0.49 14.59
CA ARG A 640 -5.98 1.74 14.35
C ARG A 640 -5.73 2.51 15.64
N ILE A 641 -4.49 2.94 15.81
CA ILE A 641 -3.96 3.65 16.98
C ILE A 641 -3.68 5.10 16.59
N GLU A 642 -4.06 6.05 17.45
CA GLU A 642 -3.85 7.48 17.21
C GLU A 642 -3.21 8.12 18.46
N ILE A 643 -2.04 8.76 18.32
CA ILE A 643 -1.38 9.48 19.42
C ILE A 643 -1.61 10.98 19.26
N TRP A 644 -2.12 11.58 20.34
CA TRP A 644 -2.61 12.95 20.41
C TRP A 644 -1.88 13.75 21.50
N ASN A 645 -1.75 15.05 21.32
CA ASN A 645 -1.28 16.00 22.32
C ASN A 645 -2.41 16.29 23.32
N THR A 646 -2.15 16.18 24.62
CA THR A 646 -3.16 16.42 25.67
C THR A 646 -3.53 17.89 25.86
N ALA A 647 -2.63 18.82 25.53
CA ALA A 647 -2.80 20.25 25.76
C ALA A 647 -3.32 21.02 24.53
N THR A 648 -3.05 20.54 23.31
CA THR A 648 -3.62 21.13 22.07
C THR A 648 -4.74 20.30 21.46
N GLY A 649 -4.84 19.01 21.81
CA GLY A 649 -5.81 18.11 21.18
C GLY A 649 -5.49 17.77 19.71
N GLU A 650 -4.25 17.99 19.26
CA GLU A 650 -3.79 17.72 17.89
C GLU A 650 -3.09 16.35 17.77
N PRO A 651 -3.14 15.68 16.60
CA PRO A 651 -2.50 14.37 16.43
C PRO A 651 -0.99 14.52 16.24
N THR A 652 -0.19 13.93 17.14
CA THR A 652 1.29 14.03 17.10
C THR A 652 1.92 13.08 16.08
N VAL A 653 1.22 12.01 15.69
CA VAL A 653 1.65 11.06 14.65
C VAL A 653 0.53 10.97 13.61
N THR A 654 0.86 11.28 12.35
CA THR A 654 -0.09 11.20 11.22
C THR A 654 0.55 10.51 10.03
N PHE A 655 -0.26 9.81 9.24
CA PHE A 655 0.18 9.07 8.06
C PHE A 655 -0.76 9.32 6.88
N ASP A 656 -0.19 9.45 5.67
CA ASP A 656 -0.96 9.38 4.45
C ASP A 656 -1.40 7.93 4.19
N THR A 657 -2.49 7.51 4.81
CA THR A 657 -3.11 6.19 4.65
C THR A 657 -4.62 6.30 4.81
N HIS A 658 -5.38 5.39 4.21
CA HIS A 658 -6.81 5.30 4.49
C HIS A 658 -7.03 4.95 5.97
N ARG A 659 -8.15 5.39 6.54
CA ARG A 659 -8.49 5.19 7.96
C ARG A 659 -9.46 4.02 8.22
N GLU A 660 -9.91 3.37 7.14
CA GLU A 660 -10.82 2.22 7.08
C GLU A 660 -10.47 1.39 5.82
N PRO A 661 -10.98 0.15 5.67
CA PRO A 661 -10.80 -0.69 4.48
C PRO A 661 -10.84 0.03 3.12
N ILE A 662 -9.85 -0.27 2.27
CA ILE A 662 -9.82 0.19 0.88
C ILE A 662 -10.73 -0.74 0.05
N VAL A 663 -11.72 -0.18 -0.64
CA VAL A 663 -12.79 -0.93 -1.31
C VAL A 663 -12.68 -1.01 -2.83
N SER A 664 -11.91 -0.13 -3.48
CA SER A 664 -11.60 -0.23 -4.91
C SER A 664 -10.33 0.55 -5.30
N VAL A 665 -9.71 0.17 -6.43
CA VAL A 665 -8.49 0.76 -6.97
C VAL A 665 -8.50 0.86 -8.50
N THR A 666 -7.86 1.90 -9.05
CA THR A 666 -7.75 2.13 -10.50
C THR A 666 -6.43 2.82 -10.86
N PHE A 667 -5.86 2.51 -12.04
CA PHE A 667 -4.65 3.16 -12.58
C PHE A 667 -5.01 4.37 -13.45
N SER A 668 -4.14 5.38 -13.48
CA SER A 668 -4.15 6.37 -14.58
C SER A 668 -3.73 5.72 -15.90
N PRO A 669 -4.25 6.17 -17.06
CA PRO A 669 -3.84 5.65 -18.37
C PRO A 669 -2.34 5.78 -18.66
N ASP A 670 -1.66 6.75 -18.04
CA ASP A 670 -0.20 6.96 -18.16
C ASP A 670 0.65 6.13 -17.18
N THR A 671 0.02 5.25 -16.40
CA THR A 671 0.59 4.33 -15.38
C THR A 671 1.34 4.99 -14.21
N ARG A 672 1.38 6.32 -14.13
CA ARG A 672 2.10 7.05 -13.06
C ARG A 672 1.35 7.13 -11.74
N LEU A 673 0.02 7.15 -11.81
CA LEU A 673 -0.85 7.29 -10.66
C LEU A 673 -1.71 6.05 -10.45
N ALA A 674 -2.01 5.75 -9.18
CA ALA A 674 -3.16 4.95 -8.82
C ALA A 674 -4.10 5.80 -7.98
N ALA A 675 -5.41 5.56 -8.10
CA ALA A 675 -6.41 6.09 -7.20
C ALA A 675 -7.07 4.95 -6.42
N THR A 676 -7.33 5.16 -5.13
CA THR A 676 -8.00 4.22 -4.23
C THR A 676 -9.18 4.90 -3.54
N ALA A 677 -10.28 4.18 -3.33
CA ALA A 677 -11.39 4.62 -2.49
C ALA A 677 -11.44 3.78 -1.21
N GLY A 678 -11.60 4.43 -0.06
CA GLY A 678 -11.77 3.78 1.23
C GLY A 678 -13.16 4.00 1.83
N ARG A 679 -13.57 3.16 2.78
CA ARG A 679 -14.78 3.40 3.58
C ARG A 679 -14.69 4.66 4.45
N ASP A 680 -13.47 5.21 4.63
CA ASP A 680 -13.18 6.50 5.28
C ASP A 680 -13.70 7.74 4.51
N SER A 681 -14.70 7.56 3.64
CA SER A 681 -15.32 8.57 2.77
C SER A 681 -14.30 9.44 2.02
N SER A 682 -13.18 8.81 1.60
CA SER A 682 -12.09 9.49 0.90
C SER A 682 -11.63 8.72 -0.33
N VAL A 683 -11.23 9.48 -1.36
CA VAL A 683 -10.50 8.99 -2.53
C VAL A 683 -9.06 9.52 -2.44
N ARG A 684 -8.07 8.65 -2.60
CA ARG A 684 -6.64 8.99 -2.50
C ARG A 684 -5.93 8.68 -3.81
N VAL A 685 -5.17 9.65 -4.30
CA VAL A 685 -4.37 9.55 -5.52
C VAL A 685 -2.90 9.47 -5.13
N TRP A 686 -2.19 8.48 -5.65
CA TRP A 686 -0.83 8.09 -5.25
C TRP A 686 0.14 8.13 -6.42
N GLU A 687 1.37 8.57 -6.20
CA GLU A 687 2.48 8.44 -7.15
C GLU A 687 3.10 7.04 -7.03
N LEU A 688 2.89 6.20 -8.04
CA LEU A 688 3.31 4.79 -8.02
C LEU A 688 4.83 4.59 -8.08
N ALA A 689 5.61 5.62 -8.41
CA ALA A 689 7.06 5.58 -8.37
C ALA A 689 7.65 5.77 -6.96
N THR A 690 6.87 6.30 -6.01
CA THR A 690 7.37 6.68 -4.66
C THR A 690 6.45 6.25 -3.50
N GLY A 691 5.25 5.74 -3.79
CA GLY A 691 4.22 5.43 -2.79
C GLY A 691 3.63 6.67 -2.10
N LYS A 692 3.93 7.88 -2.57
CA LYS A 692 3.49 9.14 -1.94
C LYS A 692 2.05 9.47 -2.32
N LEU A 693 1.32 10.02 -1.37
CA LEU A 693 0.02 10.65 -1.61
C LEU A 693 0.23 11.96 -2.41
N VAL A 694 -0.42 12.06 -3.57
CA VAL A 694 -0.49 13.28 -4.39
C VAL A 694 -1.69 14.14 -3.95
N ARG A 695 -2.82 13.49 -3.67
CA ARG A 695 -4.07 14.14 -3.26
C ARG A 695 -4.91 13.19 -2.41
N ALA A 696 -5.44 13.68 -1.28
CA ALA A 696 -6.66 13.13 -0.70
C ALA A 696 -7.84 14.02 -1.12
N ILE A 697 -8.95 13.40 -1.48
CA ILE A 697 -10.17 14.03 -1.99
C ILE A 697 -11.31 13.53 -1.08
N PRO A 698 -11.91 14.40 -0.25
CA PRO A 698 -13.11 14.05 0.51
C PRO A 698 -14.24 13.71 -0.44
N ALA A 699 -14.97 12.64 -0.17
CA ALA A 699 -16.13 12.18 -0.94
C ALA A 699 -17.35 11.99 -0.01
N PRO A 700 -17.99 13.09 0.45
CA PRO A 700 -19.06 12.99 1.44
C PRO A 700 -20.27 12.22 0.90
N GLY A 701 -20.77 11.23 1.66
CA GLY A 701 -22.07 10.62 1.37
C GLY A 701 -22.34 9.27 2.00
N SER A 702 -23.17 9.29 3.05
CA SER A 702 -24.03 8.19 3.52
C SER A 702 -23.50 6.75 3.45
N GLN A 703 -22.93 6.31 4.57
CA GLN A 703 -22.72 4.89 4.88
C GLN A 703 -23.98 4.03 4.68
N PRO A 704 -23.82 2.74 4.31
CA PRO A 704 -24.89 1.76 4.49
C PRO A 704 -25.07 1.43 5.99
N PRO A 705 -26.30 1.42 6.53
CA PRO A 705 -26.55 0.73 7.79
C PRO A 705 -26.40 -0.79 7.56
N PHE A 706 -25.37 -1.35 8.18
CA PHE A 706 -25.00 -2.77 8.24
C PHE A 706 -24.59 -3.45 6.92
N GLY A 707 -23.63 -4.38 7.06
CA GLY A 707 -23.32 -5.42 6.06
C GLY A 707 -21.97 -5.27 5.35
N TYR A 708 -21.44 -6.41 4.91
CA TYR A 708 -20.47 -6.46 3.82
C TYR A 708 -21.13 -6.01 2.51
N ALA A 709 -20.31 -5.61 1.52
CA ALA A 709 -20.73 -5.03 0.25
C ALA A 709 -21.49 -3.69 0.34
N ARG A 710 -20.72 -2.59 0.36
CA ARG A 710 -20.91 -1.54 -0.65
C ARG A 710 -19.63 -1.37 -1.46
N ARG A 711 -19.63 -1.73 -2.74
CA ARG A 711 -18.44 -1.60 -3.61
C ARG A 711 -18.43 -0.23 -4.30
N TRP A 712 -17.88 0.76 -3.60
CA TRP A 712 -17.56 2.05 -4.20
C TRP A 712 -16.56 1.85 -5.35
N ARG A 713 -17.04 1.97 -6.59
CA ARG A 713 -16.19 1.97 -7.78
C ARG A 713 -15.68 3.37 -8.08
N LEU A 714 -14.45 3.43 -8.59
CA LEU A 714 -13.83 4.63 -9.16
C LEU A 714 -13.07 4.26 -10.44
N THR A 715 -12.92 5.22 -11.35
CA THR A 715 -12.24 5.01 -12.63
C THR A 715 -11.64 6.34 -13.12
N PHE A 716 -10.43 6.31 -13.71
CA PHE A 716 -9.92 7.47 -14.44
C PHE A 716 -10.70 7.65 -15.75
N THR A 717 -10.80 8.88 -16.24
CA THR A 717 -11.21 9.11 -17.63
C THR A 717 -10.16 8.54 -18.59
N PRO A 718 -10.53 8.11 -19.81
CA PRO A 718 -9.58 7.53 -20.76
C PRO A 718 -8.45 8.48 -21.21
N ASP A 719 -8.62 9.80 -21.05
CA ASP A 719 -7.58 10.81 -21.29
C ASP A 719 -6.74 11.15 -20.04
N GLY A 720 -7.00 10.50 -18.91
CA GLY A 720 -6.30 10.67 -17.63
C GLY A 720 -6.53 12.00 -16.91
N ARG A 721 -7.37 12.90 -17.45
CA ARG A 721 -7.58 14.25 -16.89
C ARG A 721 -8.59 14.30 -15.75
N GLY A 722 -9.52 13.35 -15.71
CA GLY A 722 -10.53 13.23 -14.67
C GLY A 722 -10.41 11.92 -13.91
N LEU A 723 -10.88 11.95 -12.67
CA LEU A 723 -11.14 10.78 -11.84
C LEU A 723 -12.61 10.81 -11.47
N MET A 724 -13.31 9.70 -11.71
CA MET A 724 -14.76 9.61 -11.59
C MET A 724 -15.16 8.54 -10.58
N PHE A 725 -16.07 8.89 -9.68
CA PHE A 725 -16.58 8.03 -8.60
C PHE A 725 -17.99 8.47 -8.22
N THR A 726 -18.64 7.73 -7.32
CA THR A 726 -19.95 8.08 -6.78
C THR A 726 -19.82 8.57 -5.34
N ALA A 727 -20.45 9.69 -5.00
CA ALA A 727 -20.54 10.23 -3.64
C ALA A 727 -21.97 10.75 -3.39
N SER A 728 -22.53 10.51 -2.19
CA SER A 728 -23.94 10.81 -1.87
C SER A 728 -24.96 10.22 -2.87
N GLY A 729 -24.61 9.13 -3.54
CA GLY A 729 -25.42 8.52 -4.60
C GLY A 729 -25.45 9.30 -5.92
N GLN A 730 -24.64 10.36 -6.08
CA GLN A 730 -24.45 11.10 -7.33
C GLN A 730 -23.09 10.78 -7.96
N LEU A 731 -23.04 10.81 -9.29
CA LEU A 731 -21.78 10.72 -10.02
C LEU A 731 -20.98 12.02 -9.87
N VAL A 732 -19.69 11.91 -9.55
CA VAL A 732 -18.76 13.04 -9.34
C VAL A 732 -17.53 12.82 -10.21
N LEU A 733 -17.08 13.90 -10.87
CA LEU A 733 -15.85 13.95 -11.65
C LEU A 733 -14.93 15.01 -11.03
N VAL A 734 -13.65 14.69 -10.84
CA VAL A 734 -12.64 15.62 -10.28
C VAL A 734 -11.33 15.56 -11.05
N ASP A 735 -10.56 16.64 -11.01
CA ASP A 735 -9.15 16.66 -11.45
C ASP A 735 -8.30 15.89 -10.40
N PRO A 736 -7.56 14.83 -10.79
CA PRO A 736 -6.87 13.96 -9.84
C PRO A 736 -5.64 14.59 -9.18
N ALA A 737 -5.09 15.67 -9.75
CA ALA A 737 -3.90 16.34 -9.22
C ALA A 737 -4.26 17.42 -8.18
N THR A 738 -5.36 18.14 -8.41
CA THR A 738 -5.84 19.27 -7.59
C THR A 738 -6.95 18.88 -6.63
N GLY A 739 -7.75 17.87 -6.95
CA GLY A 739 -9.00 17.53 -6.26
C GLY A 739 -10.17 18.46 -6.58
N GLY A 740 -10.03 19.38 -7.54
CA GLY A 740 -11.11 20.27 -7.96
C GLY A 740 -12.19 19.54 -8.75
N SER A 741 -13.45 19.87 -8.51
CA SER A 741 -14.58 19.32 -9.29
C SER A 741 -14.49 19.71 -10.77
N LEU A 742 -14.88 18.78 -11.65
CA LEU A 742 -14.96 18.97 -13.09
C LEU A 742 -16.40 18.75 -13.57
N ASP A 743 -16.80 19.53 -14.57
CA ASP A 743 -18.09 19.41 -15.22
C ASP A 743 -18.27 18.02 -15.87
N LEU A 744 -19.28 17.26 -15.42
CA LEU A 744 -19.77 16.09 -16.17
C LEU A 744 -20.39 16.54 -17.51
N PRO A 745 -20.28 15.75 -18.59
CA PRO A 745 -20.85 16.11 -19.89
C PRO A 745 -22.32 15.69 -20.03
N GLY A 746 -23.07 16.41 -20.86
CA GLY A 746 -24.42 16.03 -21.30
C GLY A 746 -25.39 15.68 -20.16
N ARG A 747 -26.08 14.54 -20.30
CA ARG A 747 -27.07 14.00 -19.36
C ARG A 747 -26.46 13.27 -18.15
N LEU A 748 -25.13 13.17 -18.05
CA LEU A 748 -24.46 12.73 -16.82
C LEU A 748 -24.50 13.81 -15.72
N ARG A 749 -24.75 15.07 -16.07
CA ARG A 749 -24.89 16.18 -15.10
C ARG A 749 -26.03 15.90 -14.11
N GLY A 750 -25.67 15.72 -12.84
CA GLY A 750 -26.63 15.42 -11.76
C GLY A 750 -27.12 13.97 -11.72
N TYR A 751 -26.58 13.07 -12.55
CA TYR A 751 -26.95 11.65 -12.58
C TYR A 751 -26.75 10.99 -11.21
N ARG A 752 -27.77 10.26 -10.76
CA ARG A 752 -27.79 9.50 -9.50
C ARG A 752 -27.59 8.03 -9.81
N GLY A 753 -26.43 7.47 -9.45
CA GLY A 753 -26.05 6.09 -9.77
C GLY A 753 -24.58 5.80 -9.51
N VAL A 754 -24.18 4.55 -9.76
CA VAL A 754 -22.83 4.03 -9.56
C VAL A 754 -22.08 3.94 -10.91
N VAL A 755 -20.79 4.29 -10.92
CA VAL A 755 -19.91 4.12 -12.08
C VAL A 755 -19.50 2.65 -12.27
N GLY A 756 -19.71 2.12 -13.48
CA GLY A 756 -19.30 0.76 -13.85
C GLY A 756 -17.90 0.68 -14.46
N GLY A 757 -17.53 1.69 -15.27
CA GLY A 757 -16.24 1.76 -15.96
C GLY A 757 -16.36 2.07 -17.46
N PHE A 758 -15.23 2.15 -18.14
CA PHE A 758 -15.14 2.48 -19.58
C PHE A 758 -14.83 1.24 -20.46
N THR A 759 -15.25 1.25 -21.72
CA THR A 759 -14.67 0.38 -22.77
C THR A 759 -13.19 0.69 -22.97
N SER A 760 -12.41 -0.28 -23.51
CA SER A 760 -10.97 -0.07 -23.73
C SER A 760 -10.66 0.95 -24.84
N ASP A 761 -11.63 1.26 -25.70
CA ASP A 761 -11.52 2.36 -26.67
C ASP A 761 -11.84 3.74 -26.09
N GLY A 762 -12.27 3.81 -24.82
CA GLY A 762 -12.61 5.02 -24.09
C GLY A 762 -13.88 5.73 -24.53
N LYS A 763 -14.67 5.17 -25.45
CA LYS A 763 -15.84 5.85 -26.05
C LYS A 763 -17.17 5.50 -25.38
N THR A 764 -17.24 4.43 -24.60
CA THR A 764 -18.47 4.04 -23.88
C THR A 764 -18.21 4.00 -22.39
N LEU A 765 -19.04 4.70 -21.61
CA LEU A 765 -19.12 4.60 -20.16
C LEU A 765 -20.31 3.72 -19.78
N ALA A 766 -20.13 2.81 -18.82
CA ALA A 766 -21.23 2.12 -18.15
C ALA A 766 -21.52 2.75 -16.79
N THR A 767 -22.79 2.92 -16.45
CA THR A 767 -23.29 3.25 -15.10
C THR A 767 -24.51 2.41 -14.76
N ILE A 768 -24.89 2.36 -13.47
CA ILE A 768 -26.09 1.68 -13.00
C ILE A 768 -26.86 2.55 -11.99
N ALA A 769 -28.17 2.61 -12.10
CA ALA A 769 -29.07 3.34 -11.23
C ALA A 769 -30.38 2.57 -11.05
N GLY A 770 -30.57 1.96 -9.87
CA GLY A 770 -31.61 0.95 -9.71
C GLY A 770 -31.32 -0.28 -10.59
N ASP A 771 -32.37 -0.90 -11.11
CA ASP A 771 -32.34 -1.98 -12.09
C ASP A 771 -31.85 -1.53 -13.49
N VAL A 772 -31.75 -0.23 -13.76
CA VAL A 772 -31.32 0.28 -15.07
C VAL A 772 -29.79 0.40 -15.14
N VAL A 773 -29.19 -0.35 -16.07
CA VAL A 773 -27.84 -0.09 -16.56
C VAL A 773 -27.92 0.85 -17.76
N THR A 774 -27.13 1.92 -17.75
CA THR A 774 -27.03 2.85 -18.88
C THR A 774 -25.61 2.86 -19.44
N LEU A 775 -25.52 2.72 -20.76
CA LEU A 775 -24.32 2.96 -21.56
C LEU A 775 -24.40 4.37 -22.16
N TRP A 776 -23.31 5.13 -22.04
CA TRP A 776 -23.22 6.53 -22.51
C TRP A 776 -22.08 6.68 -23.51
N ASN A 777 -22.24 7.54 -24.51
CA ASN A 777 -21.11 7.91 -25.38
C ASN A 777 -20.25 8.95 -24.66
N TRP A 778 -18.98 8.63 -24.42
CA TRP A 778 -17.99 9.52 -23.82
C TRP A 778 -17.14 10.19 -24.91
N PRO A 779 -16.80 11.50 -24.80
CA PRO A 779 -17.13 12.45 -23.73
C PRO A 779 -18.43 13.24 -23.98
N ALA A 780 -19.31 12.80 -24.88
CA ALA A 780 -20.54 13.55 -25.20
C ALA A 780 -21.56 13.56 -24.03
N GLY A 781 -21.58 12.51 -23.22
CA GLY A 781 -22.52 12.38 -22.09
C GLY A 781 -23.97 12.20 -22.51
N ASN A 782 -24.23 11.80 -23.76
CA ASN A 782 -25.55 11.36 -24.20
C ASN A 782 -25.68 9.84 -24.03
N GLU A 783 -26.91 9.42 -23.75
CA GLU A 783 -27.31 8.03 -23.63
C GLU A 783 -27.13 7.30 -24.97
N ARG A 784 -26.54 6.10 -24.93
CA ARG A 784 -26.35 5.19 -26.08
C ARG A 784 -27.36 4.04 -26.04
N LEU A 785 -27.59 3.49 -24.86
CA LEU A 785 -28.51 2.39 -24.58
C LEU A 785 -28.78 2.38 -23.06
N SER A 786 -30.03 2.26 -22.65
CA SER A 786 -30.39 1.80 -21.31
C SER A 786 -31.05 0.42 -21.40
N LEU A 787 -30.78 -0.43 -20.41
CA LEU A 787 -31.37 -1.76 -20.29
C LEU A 787 -31.73 -2.04 -18.83
N THR A 788 -32.94 -2.56 -18.63
CA THR A 788 -33.44 -2.96 -17.31
C THR A 788 -33.01 -4.39 -17.02
N VAL A 789 -32.17 -4.56 -16.00
CA VAL A 789 -31.72 -5.87 -15.50
C VAL A 789 -32.79 -6.42 -14.57
N PRO A 790 -33.36 -7.62 -14.81
CA PRO A 790 -34.43 -8.17 -13.98
C PRO A 790 -33.90 -8.51 -12.58
N LEU A 791 -34.31 -7.72 -11.60
CA LEU A 791 -34.10 -7.97 -10.17
C LEU A 791 -35.30 -8.73 -9.61
N ALA A 792 -35.06 -9.77 -8.81
CA ALA A 792 -36.15 -10.50 -8.18
C ALA A 792 -36.52 -9.88 -6.82
N GLY A 793 -37.47 -8.95 -6.84
CA GLY A 793 -38.07 -8.38 -5.62
C GLY A 793 -39.31 -7.55 -5.95
N LYS A 794 -40.29 -7.52 -5.04
CA LYS A 794 -41.40 -6.55 -5.12
C LYS A 794 -40.95 -5.21 -4.50
N GLU A 795 -41.48 -4.12 -5.04
CA GLU A 795 -41.16 -2.73 -4.68
C GLU A 795 -41.56 -2.31 -3.25
N SER A 796 -42.14 -3.21 -2.44
CA SER A 796 -42.81 -2.88 -1.18
C SER A 796 -41.93 -2.86 0.07
N ASP A 797 -40.75 -3.50 0.06
CA ASP A 797 -39.83 -3.51 1.20
C ASP A 797 -38.64 -2.57 0.94
N ALA A 798 -38.59 -1.44 1.67
CA ALA A 798 -37.60 -0.36 1.52
C ALA A 798 -36.13 -0.75 1.82
N PHE A 799 -35.84 -2.04 1.99
CA PHE A 799 -34.53 -2.60 2.31
C PHE A 799 -33.92 -3.46 1.19
N VAL A 800 -34.69 -3.87 0.18
CA VAL A 800 -34.36 -5.03 -0.68
C VAL A 800 -33.73 -4.68 -2.04
N VAL A 801 -33.95 -3.47 -2.59
CA VAL A 801 -33.32 -3.05 -3.86
C VAL A 801 -31.89 -2.54 -3.61
N ARG A 802 -30.97 -3.45 -3.26
CA ARG A 802 -29.53 -3.19 -3.07
C ARG A 802 -28.74 -3.74 -4.27
N LEU A 803 -27.99 -2.86 -4.95
CA LEU A 803 -27.30 -3.17 -6.21
C LEU A 803 -25.78 -2.99 -6.11
N ASP A 804 -25.16 -3.83 -5.30
CA ASP A 804 -23.69 -3.92 -5.18
C ASP A 804 -23.14 -5.06 -6.05
N TYR A 805 -23.66 -5.16 -7.28
CA TYR A 805 -23.36 -6.26 -8.20
C TYR A 805 -22.19 -5.95 -9.15
N PRO A 806 -21.43 -6.98 -9.54
CA PRO A 806 -20.38 -6.89 -10.56
C PRO A 806 -20.97 -6.53 -11.94
N LEU A 807 -20.99 -5.24 -12.26
CA LEU A 807 -21.16 -4.76 -13.63
C LEU A 807 -19.80 -4.84 -14.35
N CYS A 808 -19.72 -5.56 -15.46
CA CYS A 808 -18.50 -5.64 -16.26
C CYS A 808 -18.83 -5.49 -17.75
N LEU A 809 -18.24 -4.50 -18.41
CA LEU A 809 -18.38 -4.26 -19.84
C LEU A 809 -17.14 -4.78 -20.57
N SER A 810 -17.33 -5.56 -21.62
CA SER A 810 -16.24 -6.05 -22.47
C SER A 810 -15.45 -4.90 -23.12
N PRO A 811 -14.12 -5.06 -23.31
CA PRO A 811 -13.25 -4.07 -23.95
C PRO A 811 -13.77 -3.49 -25.26
N ASP A 812 -14.34 -4.33 -26.15
CA ASP A 812 -14.88 -3.95 -27.46
C ASP A 812 -16.34 -3.42 -27.42
N GLY A 813 -16.92 -3.30 -26.22
CA GLY A 813 -18.30 -2.84 -26.02
C GLY A 813 -19.34 -3.71 -26.73
N ARG A 814 -19.12 -5.03 -26.85
CA ARG A 814 -20.08 -5.98 -27.43
C ARG A 814 -20.89 -6.72 -26.37
N PHE A 815 -20.24 -7.20 -25.33
CA PHE A 815 -20.88 -7.94 -24.24
C PHE A 815 -20.90 -7.12 -22.95
N LEU A 816 -21.99 -7.23 -22.21
CA LEU A 816 -22.13 -6.74 -20.84
C LEU A 816 -22.42 -7.94 -19.93
N PHE A 817 -21.78 -7.99 -18.78
CA PHE A 817 -22.09 -8.92 -17.69
C PHE A 817 -22.78 -8.20 -16.54
N THR A 818 -23.80 -8.86 -15.98
CA THR A 818 -24.52 -8.43 -14.78
C THR A 818 -24.78 -9.64 -13.88
N ASN A 819 -24.84 -9.42 -12.57
CA ASN A 819 -25.29 -10.41 -11.60
C ASN A 819 -26.52 -9.85 -10.84
N SER A 820 -27.47 -10.70 -10.46
CA SER A 820 -28.58 -10.33 -9.56
C SER A 820 -29.04 -11.49 -8.67
N LEU A 821 -29.58 -11.17 -7.48
CA LEU A 821 -30.18 -12.16 -6.58
C LEU A 821 -31.58 -12.61 -7.04
N PHE A 822 -31.90 -13.88 -6.79
CA PHE A 822 -33.23 -14.45 -7.01
C PHE A 822 -33.99 -14.68 -5.68
N ASP A 823 -35.31 -14.43 -5.66
CA ASP A 823 -36.13 -14.48 -4.44
C ASP A 823 -36.47 -15.93 -4.01
N ARG A 824 -36.07 -16.25 -2.77
CA ARG A 824 -36.36 -17.48 -2.02
C ARG A 824 -37.84 -17.85 -1.99
N LYS A 825 -38.78 -16.91 -2.09
CA LYS A 825 -40.23 -17.18 -2.05
C LYS A 825 -40.79 -17.95 -3.26
N LYS A 826 -40.02 -18.15 -4.34
CA LYS A 826 -40.46 -18.87 -5.56
C LYS A 826 -39.90 -20.28 -5.73
N ASN A 827 -39.04 -20.77 -4.84
CA ASN A 827 -38.47 -22.12 -4.92
C ASN A 827 -38.42 -22.76 -3.52
N PRO A 828 -39.19 -23.83 -3.22
CA PRO A 828 -39.34 -24.32 -1.83
C PRO A 828 -38.08 -24.92 -1.17
N GLY A 829 -37.03 -25.24 -1.92
CA GLY A 829 -35.79 -25.83 -1.40
C GLY A 829 -34.66 -24.81 -1.30
N GLY A 830 -34.60 -24.10 -0.17
CA GLY A 830 -33.40 -23.44 0.39
C GLY A 830 -32.74 -22.28 -0.36
N ASP A 831 -32.28 -22.55 -1.58
CA ASP A 831 -31.15 -21.90 -2.23
C ASP A 831 -31.33 -20.43 -2.62
N ILE A 832 -30.26 -19.67 -2.41
CA ILE A 832 -30.06 -18.34 -3.00
C ILE A 832 -29.45 -18.52 -4.40
N HIS A 833 -30.30 -18.59 -5.43
CA HIS A 833 -29.82 -18.63 -6.81
C HIS A 833 -29.35 -17.24 -7.28
N ASN A 834 -28.09 -17.14 -7.72
CA ASN A 834 -27.56 -15.94 -8.36
C ASN A 834 -27.71 -16.02 -9.89
N ALA A 835 -28.29 -14.98 -10.49
CA ALA A 835 -28.48 -14.84 -11.92
C ALA A 835 -27.26 -14.16 -12.57
N ASN A 836 -26.35 -14.96 -13.11
CA ASN A 836 -25.19 -14.48 -13.88
C ASN A 836 -25.58 -14.27 -15.35
N ASP A 837 -26.01 -13.07 -15.70
CA ASP A 837 -26.56 -12.76 -17.02
C ASP A 837 -25.57 -12.05 -17.94
N VAL A 838 -25.52 -12.51 -19.20
CA VAL A 838 -24.71 -11.92 -20.28
C VAL A 838 -25.63 -11.32 -21.34
N TRP A 839 -25.33 -10.09 -21.75
CA TRP A 839 -26.13 -9.28 -22.66
C TRP A 839 -25.30 -8.83 -23.86
N ASP A 840 -25.94 -8.66 -25.02
CA ASP A 840 -25.38 -7.90 -26.13
C ASP A 840 -25.54 -6.40 -25.86
N ALA A 841 -24.42 -5.73 -25.57
CA ALA A 841 -24.32 -4.32 -25.22
C ALA A 841 -24.57 -3.35 -26.39
N ARG A 842 -24.86 -3.87 -27.60
CA ARG A 842 -25.16 -3.07 -28.80
C ARG A 842 -26.66 -3.04 -29.11
N SER A 843 -27.40 -4.07 -28.70
CA SER A 843 -28.84 -4.24 -28.92
C SER A 843 -29.68 -4.30 -27.63
N GLY A 844 -29.04 -4.44 -26.45
CA GLY A 844 -29.72 -4.65 -25.17
C GLY A 844 -30.29 -6.06 -24.98
N LYS A 845 -30.06 -6.98 -25.92
CA LYS A 845 -30.62 -8.32 -25.90
C LYS A 845 -29.92 -9.20 -24.86
N HIS A 846 -30.69 -9.83 -23.96
CA HIS A 846 -30.21 -10.93 -23.11
C HIS A 846 -29.76 -12.11 -23.98
N LEU A 847 -28.56 -12.63 -23.74
CA LEU A 847 -27.98 -13.75 -24.48
C LEU A 847 -28.05 -15.06 -23.68
N HIS A 848 -27.50 -15.05 -22.46
CA HIS A 848 -27.27 -16.26 -21.67
C HIS A 848 -27.40 -15.99 -20.17
N ARG A 849 -27.83 -17.02 -19.43
CA ARG A 849 -27.71 -17.10 -17.97
C ARG A 849 -26.75 -18.24 -17.59
N LEU A 850 -25.65 -17.90 -16.93
CA LEU A 850 -24.58 -18.84 -16.58
C LEU A 850 -24.85 -19.50 -15.23
N LYS A 851 -24.71 -20.84 -15.18
CA LYS A 851 -25.17 -21.65 -14.03
C LYS A 851 -24.21 -21.72 -12.83
N LYS A 852 -22.95 -21.29 -12.99
CA LYS A 852 -21.92 -21.22 -11.93
C LYS A 852 -20.95 -20.06 -12.23
N PRO A 853 -20.21 -19.52 -11.25
CA PRO A 853 -20.32 -19.79 -9.80
C PRO A 853 -21.62 -19.23 -9.19
N THR A 854 -22.08 -19.83 -8.09
CA THR A 854 -23.33 -19.50 -7.40
C THR A 854 -23.20 -18.39 -6.34
N SER A 855 -21.97 -18.01 -6.01
CA SER A 855 -21.65 -17.13 -4.89
C SER A 855 -22.24 -15.73 -5.02
N LEU A 856 -22.58 -15.14 -3.87
CA LEU A 856 -22.92 -13.73 -3.69
C LEU A 856 -21.82 -12.80 -4.27
N HIS A 857 -22.18 -11.99 -5.27
CA HIS A 857 -21.33 -10.96 -5.91
C HIS A 857 -20.03 -11.48 -6.58
N PRO A 858 -20.11 -12.39 -7.57
CA PRO A 858 -18.94 -13.04 -8.17
C PRO A 858 -18.08 -12.06 -8.99
N PRO A 859 -16.80 -11.83 -8.67
CA PRO A 859 -15.95 -10.93 -9.45
C PRO A 859 -15.85 -11.41 -10.92
N ALA A 860 -15.89 -10.45 -11.85
CA ALA A 860 -15.98 -10.71 -13.29
C ALA A 860 -15.01 -9.82 -14.07
N GLY A 861 -14.47 -10.36 -15.17
CA GLY A 861 -13.59 -9.62 -16.08
C GLY A 861 -13.48 -10.29 -17.45
N PHE A 862 -13.31 -9.51 -18.51
CA PHE A 862 -13.15 -10.01 -19.88
C PHE A 862 -11.67 -10.05 -20.31
N SER A 863 -11.34 -10.93 -21.24
CA SER A 863 -10.10 -10.86 -22.02
C SER A 863 -10.06 -9.55 -22.85
N PRO A 864 -8.87 -9.00 -23.17
CA PRO A 864 -8.73 -7.76 -23.96
C PRO A 864 -9.38 -7.77 -25.34
N ASP A 865 -9.68 -8.95 -25.88
CA ASP A 865 -10.38 -9.14 -27.16
C ASP A 865 -11.89 -9.41 -27.03
N GLY A 866 -12.42 -9.41 -25.80
CA GLY A 866 -13.83 -9.64 -25.48
C GLY A 866 -14.34 -11.09 -25.69
N ARG A 867 -13.47 -12.04 -26.07
CA ARG A 867 -13.87 -13.41 -26.42
C ARG A 867 -14.02 -14.36 -25.23
N VAL A 868 -13.41 -14.06 -24.09
CA VAL A 868 -13.44 -14.90 -22.89
C VAL A 868 -13.84 -14.03 -21.70
N MET A 869 -14.74 -14.54 -20.88
CA MET A 869 -15.13 -13.91 -19.61
C MET A 869 -14.73 -14.81 -18.44
N TYR A 870 -13.98 -14.25 -17.50
CA TYR A 870 -13.56 -14.92 -16.27
C TYR A 870 -14.52 -14.57 -15.13
N LEU A 871 -14.96 -15.59 -14.38
CA LEU A 871 -15.79 -15.45 -13.19
C LEU A 871 -15.13 -16.16 -12.01
N GLY A 872 -14.93 -15.42 -10.92
CA GLY A 872 -14.54 -15.97 -9.61
C GLY A 872 -15.74 -16.13 -8.69
N GLY A 873 -15.60 -16.94 -7.65
CA GLY A 873 -16.61 -17.09 -6.61
C GLY A 873 -16.14 -17.92 -5.42
N ARG A 874 -17.10 -18.35 -4.61
CA ARG A 874 -16.89 -19.20 -3.43
C ARG A 874 -17.12 -20.67 -3.75
N SER A 875 -16.30 -21.55 -3.19
CA SER A 875 -16.38 -23.01 -3.39
C SER A 875 -17.54 -23.69 -2.66
N ALA A 876 -18.17 -23.02 -1.68
CA ALA A 876 -19.22 -23.58 -0.83
C ALA A 876 -20.25 -22.51 -0.43
N ASP A 877 -21.52 -22.77 -0.78
CA ASP A 877 -22.69 -22.03 -0.34
C ASP A 877 -23.55 -22.96 0.57
N SER A 878 -24.14 -22.39 1.62
CA SER A 878 -24.98 -22.98 2.70
C SER A 878 -24.58 -24.34 3.34
N PRO A 879 -24.31 -24.38 4.66
CA PRO A 879 -24.20 -25.63 5.42
C PRO A 879 -25.50 -26.45 5.59
N SER A 880 -26.67 -25.90 5.24
CA SER A 880 -27.97 -26.45 5.68
C SER A 880 -28.52 -27.61 4.85
N GLU A 881 -28.16 -27.73 3.57
CA GLU A 881 -28.85 -28.60 2.60
C GLU A 881 -27.90 -29.53 1.82
N GLY A 882 -26.67 -29.73 2.33
CA GLY A 882 -25.67 -30.64 1.78
C GLY A 882 -24.64 -29.95 0.89
N MET A 883 -23.38 -30.40 0.95
CA MET A 883 -22.25 -29.73 0.28
C MET A 883 -22.26 -29.94 -1.24
N VAL A 884 -22.79 -28.96 -1.98
CA VAL A 884 -22.66 -28.87 -3.45
C VAL A 884 -21.45 -28.03 -3.81
N TRP A 885 -20.26 -28.65 -3.83
CA TRP A 885 -19.00 -27.94 -4.10
C TRP A 885 -18.96 -27.28 -5.49
N GLY A 886 -18.31 -26.12 -5.57
CA GLY A 886 -18.30 -25.22 -6.74
C GLY A 886 -16.93 -25.01 -7.38
N ASP A 887 -16.93 -24.73 -8.69
CA ASP A 887 -15.75 -24.23 -9.41
C ASP A 887 -15.48 -22.77 -8.99
N ALA A 888 -14.46 -22.53 -8.15
CA ALA A 888 -14.20 -21.20 -7.58
C ALA A 888 -13.63 -20.17 -8.58
N LEU A 889 -13.05 -20.62 -9.71
CA LEU A 889 -12.55 -19.75 -10.78
C LEU A 889 -12.74 -20.41 -12.15
N THR A 890 -13.45 -19.72 -13.05
CA THR A 890 -13.91 -20.26 -14.34
C THR A 890 -13.73 -19.27 -15.49
N ALA A 891 -13.60 -19.78 -16.71
CA ALA A 891 -13.62 -18.99 -17.94
C ALA A 891 -14.73 -19.46 -18.89
N TRP A 892 -15.44 -18.52 -19.51
CA TRP A 892 -16.65 -18.72 -20.31
C TRP A 892 -16.55 -18.03 -21.67
N ASP A 893 -17.20 -18.60 -22.66
CA ASP A 893 -17.51 -17.93 -23.93
C ASP A 893 -18.81 -17.11 -23.74
N PRO A 894 -18.76 -15.76 -23.80
CA PRO A 894 -19.92 -14.91 -23.58
C PRO A 894 -20.93 -14.91 -24.75
N LEU A 895 -20.52 -15.38 -25.94
CA LEU A 895 -21.38 -15.50 -27.11
C LEU A 895 -22.11 -16.85 -27.15
N ALA A 896 -21.44 -17.92 -26.70
CA ALA A 896 -22.00 -19.27 -26.69
C ALA A 896 -22.63 -19.68 -25.35
N GLY A 897 -22.36 -18.95 -24.26
CA GLY A 897 -22.84 -19.28 -22.90
C GLY A 897 -22.19 -20.52 -22.29
N LYS A 898 -21.03 -20.94 -22.81
CA LYS A 898 -20.38 -22.22 -22.48
C LYS A 898 -19.14 -22.03 -21.63
N LEU A 899 -18.92 -22.93 -20.68
CA LEU A 899 -17.68 -23.04 -19.93
C LEU A 899 -16.54 -23.45 -20.88
N VAL A 900 -15.49 -22.65 -20.93
CA VAL A 900 -14.28 -22.86 -21.76
C VAL A 900 -13.15 -23.47 -20.93
N ARG A 901 -12.95 -23.03 -19.68
CA ARG A 901 -11.84 -23.48 -18.82
C ARG A 901 -12.17 -23.44 -17.34
N ARG A 902 -11.58 -24.37 -16.60
CA ARG A 902 -11.41 -24.34 -15.13
C ARG A 902 -9.95 -24.00 -14.82
N PHE A 903 -9.71 -23.30 -13.73
CA PHE A 903 -8.35 -23.06 -13.24
C PHE A 903 -7.95 -24.15 -12.23
N VAL A 904 -6.67 -24.51 -12.24
CA VAL A 904 -6.12 -25.55 -11.34
C VAL A 904 -5.87 -24.94 -9.97
N GLU A 905 -6.37 -25.59 -8.90
CA GLU A 905 -6.07 -25.15 -7.53
C GLU A 905 -4.57 -25.35 -7.20
N PRO A 906 -3.86 -24.28 -6.76
CA PRO A 906 -2.42 -24.35 -6.47
C PRO A 906 -1.99 -25.47 -5.51
N ASP A 907 -2.82 -25.80 -4.52
CA ASP A 907 -2.49 -26.79 -3.48
C ASP A 907 -2.78 -28.25 -3.94
N ARG A 908 -3.38 -28.44 -5.13
CA ARG A 908 -3.78 -29.75 -5.68
C ARG A 908 -3.61 -29.81 -7.21
N PRO A 909 -2.36 -29.72 -7.74
CA PRO A 909 -2.09 -29.50 -9.16
C PRO A 909 -2.50 -30.63 -10.13
N ASP A 910 -2.74 -31.84 -9.62
CA ASP A 910 -2.95 -33.06 -10.43
C ASP A 910 -4.42 -33.41 -10.70
N HIS A 911 -5.36 -32.87 -9.93
CA HIS A 911 -6.77 -33.32 -9.93
C HIS A 911 -7.66 -32.50 -10.87
N LEU A 912 -7.44 -32.66 -12.19
CA LEU A 912 -8.18 -31.94 -13.24
C LEU A 912 -9.58 -32.49 -13.60
N ARG A 913 -10.01 -33.63 -13.06
CA ARG A 913 -11.23 -34.34 -13.50
C ARG A 913 -12.33 -34.49 -12.44
N ASP A 914 -11.98 -34.89 -11.23
CA ASP A 914 -12.94 -35.22 -10.16
C ASP A 914 -13.02 -34.10 -9.12
N VAL A 915 -13.62 -32.99 -9.53
CA VAL A 915 -13.57 -31.69 -8.86
C VAL A 915 -14.60 -31.58 -7.72
N GLN A 916 -14.26 -32.11 -6.54
CA GLN A 916 -14.87 -31.73 -5.26
C GLN A 916 -13.89 -30.83 -4.48
N ASN A 917 -14.03 -29.52 -4.69
CA ASN A 917 -13.16 -28.47 -4.13
C ASN A 917 -13.45 -28.20 -2.65
N PHE A 918 -12.48 -27.66 -1.92
CA PHE A 918 -12.65 -27.30 -0.50
C PHE A 918 -12.30 -25.83 -0.24
N GLY A 919 -13.27 -25.06 0.27
CA GLY A 919 -13.03 -23.87 1.10
C GLY A 919 -12.64 -22.54 0.42
N ARG A 920 -12.19 -22.52 -0.84
CA ARG A 920 -11.70 -21.27 -1.49
C ARG A 920 -12.77 -20.19 -1.71
N ASN A 921 -12.35 -18.92 -1.65
CA ASN A 921 -13.18 -17.73 -1.84
C ASN A 921 -12.47 -16.67 -2.72
N VAL A 922 -12.91 -16.50 -3.97
CA VAL A 922 -12.38 -15.48 -4.89
C VAL A 922 -13.24 -14.22 -4.82
N GLN A 923 -12.79 -13.22 -4.06
CA GLN A 923 -13.49 -11.95 -3.88
C GLN A 923 -13.19 -10.91 -4.98
N ALA A 924 -11.95 -10.87 -5.49
CA ALA A 924 -11.50 -9.97 -6.53
C ALA A 924 -10.76 -10.71 -7.66
N LEU A 925 -10.87 -10.21 -8.89
CA LEU A 925 -10.05 -10.67 -10.02
C LEU A 925 -9.68 -9.49 -10.93
N ALA A 926 -8.57 -9.62 -11.66
CA ALA A 926 -8.16 -8.70 -12.72
C ALA A 926 -7.52 -9.47 -13.87
N VAL A 927 -7.78 -9.03 -15.11
CA VAL A 927 -7.14 -9.57 -16.32
C VAL A 927 -6.05 -8.60 -16.78
N SER A 928 -4.90 -9.12 -17.17
CA SER A 928 -3.80 -8.35 -17.75
C SER A 928 -4.15 -7.72 -19.11
N PRO A 929 -3.58 -6.57 -19.50
CA PRO A 929 -3.89 -5.92 -20.79
C PRO A 929 -3.48 -6.66 -22.07
N ASP A 930 -2.74 -7.77 -22.01
CA ASP A 930 -2.60 -8.71 -23.14
C ASP A 930 -3.45 -9.98 -23.00
N GLY A 931 -4.04 -10.21 -21.83
CA GLY A 931 -4.91 -11.35 -21.56
C GLY A 931 -4.15 -12.64 -21.25
N ARG A 932 -2.83 -12.60 -21.01
CA ARG A 932 -2.01 -13.79 -20.73
C ARG A 932 -1.97 -14.17 -19.26
N LEU A 933 -2.12 -13.18 -18.37
CA LEU A 933 -2.20 -13.35 -16.93
C LEU A 933 -3.60 -12.98 -16.40
N LEU A 934 -4.08 -13.77 -15.44
CA LEU A 934 -5.25 -13.52 -14.61
C LEU A 934 -4.79 -13.47 -13.15
N ALA A 935 -5.02 -12.34 -12.49
CA ALA A 935 -4.84 -12.22 -11.04
C ALA A 935 -6.17 -12.53 -10.36
N ALA A 936 -6.16 -13.40 -9.34
CA ALA A 936 -7.32 -13.68 -8.50
C ALA A 936 -6.91 -13.63 -7.02
N SER A 937 -7.75 -13.00 -6.19
CA SER A 937 -7.61 -13.08 -4.73
C SER A 937 -7.95 -14.48 -4.25
N ASP A 938 -7.27 -14.93 -3.22
CA ASP A 938 -7.51 -16.23 -2.61
C ASP A 938 -7.45 -16.09 -1.08
N GLU A 939 -8.57 -16.40 -0.45
CA GLU A 939 -8.81 -16.41 0.99
C GLU A 939 -9.09 -17.88 1.42
N PRO A 940 -8.05 -18.72 1.54
CA PRO A 940 -8.12 -19.90 2.38
C PRO A 940 -8.22 -19.47 3.85
N GLY A 941 -8.77 -20.33 4.72
CA GLY A 941 -8.97 -20.04 6.15
C GLY A 941 -7.71 -19.85 7.02
N GLN A 942 -6.55 -19.60 6.40
CA GLN A 942 -5.27 -19.32 7.08
C GLN A 942 -4.47 -18.16 6.43
N GLY A 943 -4.99 -17.43 5.44
CA GLY A 943 -4.27 -16.27 4.90
C GLY A 943 -4.90 -15.57 3.70
N TYR A 944 -4.33 -14.41 3.34
CA TYR A 944 -4.82 -13.55 2.26
C TYR A 944 -3.76 -13.41 1.16
N THR A 945 -4.03 -13.98 0.00
CA THR A 945 -3.04 -14.09 -1.08
C THR A 945 -3.61 -13.68 -2.44
N VAL A 946 -2.73 -13.40 -3.39
CA VAL A 946 -3.10 -13.21 -4.80
C VAL A 946 -2.34 -14.22 -5.63
N TRP A 947 -3.06 -15.00 -6.43
CA TRP A 947 -2.46 -15.92 -7.39
C TRP A 947 -2.49 -15.30 -8.79
N LEU A 948 -1.34 -15.34 -9.46
CA LEU A 948 -1.23 -15.10 -10.88
C LEU A 948 -1.36 -16.44 -11.61
N TYR A 949 -2.37 -16.57 -12.46
CA TYR A 949 -2.58 -17.70 -13.36
C TYR A 949 -2.20 -17.32 -14.78
N GLU A 950 -1.61 -18.26 -15.52
CA GLU A 950 -1.57 -18.15 -16.98
C GLU A 950 -2.97 -18.50 -17.54
N THR A 951 -3.58 -17.59 -18.28
CA THR A 951 -4.95 -17.77 -18.81
C THR A 951 -5.05 -18.91 -19.83
N THR A 952 -3.96 -19.19 -20.54
CA THR A 952 -3.88 -20.26 -21.54
C THR A 952 -3.90 -21.63 -20.86
N SER A 953 -2.87 -22.01 -20.09
CA SER A 953 -2.86 -23.31 -19.38
C SER A 953 -3.94 -23.44 -18.29
N GLY A 954 -4.39 -22.33 -17.71
CA GLY A 954 -5.26 -22.33 -16.53
C GLY A 954 -4.53 -22.69 -15.23
N ARG A 955 -3.19 -22.75 -15.25
CA ARG A 955 -2.36 -23.12 -14.10
C ARG A 955 -1.77 -21.88 -13.39
N PRO A 956 -1.55 -21.95 -12.07
CA PRO A 956 -0.88 -20.89 -11.33
C PRO A 956 0.59 -20.78 -11.77
N LEU A 957 1.05 -19.54 -11.94
CA LEU A 957 2.43 -19.16 -12.26
C LEU A 957 3.18 -18.64 -11.03
N LYS A 958 2.51 -17.86 -10.18
CA LYS A 958 3.14 -17.23 -9.00
C LYS A 958 2.13 -16.88 -7.91
N GLN A 959 2.53 -17.10 -6.65
CA GLN A 959 1.84 -16.60 -5.46
C GLN A 959 2.39 -15.23 -5.04
N LEU A 960 1.53 -14.33 -4.57
CA LEU A 960 1.86 -13.04 -3.98
C LEU A 960 1.25 -12.99 -2.57
N THR A 961 2.09 -12.79 -1.55
CA THR A 961 1.72 -12.87 -0.13
C THR A 961 2.13 -11.59 0.60
N GLY A 962 1.34 -11.10 1.56
CA GLY A 962 1.71 -9.93 2.37
C GLY A 962 0.57 -9.04 2.89
N HIS A 963 -0.65 -9.20 2.37
CA HIS A 963 -1.84 -8.65 3.02
C HIS A 963 -2.22 -9.48 4.25
N ILE A 964 -2.87 -8.85 5.24
CA ILE A 964 -3.30 -9.50 6.49
C ILE A 964 -4.83 -9.49 6.72
N ASP A 965 -5.59 -8.94 5.77
CA ASP A 965 -7.05 -8.93 5.77
C ASP A 965 -7.56 -9.05 4.32
N HIS A 966 -8.86 -9.29 4.15
CA HIS A 966 -9.50 -9.63 2.88
C HIS A 966 -9.24 -8.61 1.76
N LEU A 967 -8.96 -9.15 0.57
CA LEU A 967 -8.74 -8.39 -0.65
C LEU A 967 -10.07 -7.89 -1.22
N SER A 968 -10.21 -6.57 -1.33
CA SER A 968 -11.45 -5.95 -1.82
C SER A 968 -11.47 -5.76 -3.33
N ASP A 969 -10.32 -5.50 -3.96
CA ASP A 969 -10.22 -5.22 -5.39
C ASP A 969 -8.79 -5.47 -5.94
N LEU A 970 -8.68 -5.69 -7.25
CA LEU A 970 -7.43 -5.97 -7.97
C LEU A 970 -7.41 -5.19 -9.30
N THR A 971 -6.25 -4.71 -9.73
CA THR A 971 -6.10 -4.08 -11.04
C THR A 971 -4.68 -4.18 -11.60
N PHE A 972 -4.53 -4.43 -12.91
CA PHE A 972 -3.24 -4.40 -13.61
C PHE A 972 -2.96 -3.00 -14.18
N SER A 973 -1.68 -2.63 -14.27
CA SER A 973 -1.27 -1.40 -14.97
C SER A 973 -1.48 -1.53 -16.48
N PRO A 974 -1.90 -0.45 -17.19
CA PRO A 974 -1.98 -0.44 -18.65
C PRO A 974 -0.68 -0.85 -19.39
N ASP A 975 0.50 -0.60 -18.80
CA ASP A 975 1.80 -1.04 -19.36
C ASP A 975 2.13 -2.53 -19.13
N ARG A 976 1.27 -3.26 -18.38
CA ARG A 976 1.39 -4.66 -17.94
C ARG A 976 2.50 -4.97 -16.94
N ARG A 977 3.25 -3.97 -16.48
CA ARG A 977 4.42 -4.18 -15.61
C ARG A 977 4.08 -4.36 -14.14
N ARG A 978 2.88 -3.95 -13.72
CA ARG A 978 2.48 -3.89 -12.31
C ARG A 978 1.08 -4.45 -12.08
N LEU A 979 0.88 -5.02 -10.91
CA LEU A 979 -0.43 -5.29 -10.33
C LEU A 979 -0.57 -4.43 -9.07
N VAL A 980 -1.77 -3.91 -8.79
CA VAL A 980 -2.11 -3.37 -7.46
C VAL A 980 -3.22 -4.21 -6.86
N SER A 981 -2.98 -4.63 -5.61
CA SER A 981 -3.98 -5.22 -4.73
C SER A 981 -4.32 -4.24 -3.62
N VAL A 982 -5.59 -4.22 -3.19
CA VAL A 982 -6.04 -3.43 -2.03
C VAL A 982 -6.88 -4.27 -1.08
N SER A 983 -6.70 -4.03 0.21
CA SER A 983 -7.22 -4.86 1.30
C SER A 983 -7.97 -4.04 2.34
N ALA A 984 -8.75 -4.74 3.16
CA ALA A 984 -9.28 -4.22 4.41
C ALA A 984 -8.20 -3.87 5.45
N ASP A 985 -6.94 -4.32 5.28
CA ASP A 985 -5.76 -3.93 6.08
C ASP A 985 -5.32 -2.45 5.91
N GLN A 986 -6.18 -1.64 5.30
CA GLN A 986 -6.05 -0.20 5.03
C GLN A 986 -4.88 0.16 4.09
N THR A 987 -4.27 -0.83 3.42
CA THR A 987 -3.17 -0.62 2.46
C THR A 987 -3.43 -1.18 1.07
N GLY A 988 -2.65 -0.67 0.11
CA GLY A 988 -2.46 -1.29 -1.19
C GLY A 988 -1.03 -1.76 -1.38
N LEU A 989 -0.84 -2.89 -2.05
CA LEU A 989 0.49 -3.39 -2.43
C LEU A 989 0.66 -3.32 -3.94
N VAL A 990 1.80 -2.78 -4.38
CA VAL A 990 2.17 -2.65 -5.79
C VAL A 990 3.21 -3.73 -6.10
N TRP A 991 2.85 -4.69 -6.94
CA TRP A 991 3.68 -5.84 -7.31
C TRP A 991 4.36 -5.61 -8.65
N ASP A 992 5.60 -6.08 -8.80
CA ASP A 992 6.21 -6.24 -10.13
C ASP A 992 5.76 -7.58 -10.73
N VAL A 993 5.22 -7.51 -11.95
CA VAL A 993 4.72 -8.66 -12.73
C VAL A 993 5.35 -8.73 -14.12
N THR A 994 6.49 -8.07 -14.32
CA THR A 994 7.33 -8.26 -15.53
C THR A 994 7.92 -9.68 -15.57
N LEU A 995 8.28 -10.18 -16.75
CA LEU A 995 8.85 -11.53 -16.91
C LEU A 995 9.98 -11.85 -15.90
N PRO A 996 10.99 -10.97 -15.65
CA PRO A 996 12.06 -11.26 -14.68
C PRO A 996 11.61 -11.22 -13.21
N ALA A 997 10.45 -10.63 -12.90
CA ALA A 997 9.84 -10.71 -11.58
C ALA A 997 8.93 -11.94 -11.43
N LEU A 998 8.44 -12.50 -12.54
CA LEU A 998 7.65 -13.73 -12.57
C LEU A 998 8.52 -15.00 -12.45
N VAL A 999 9.74 -15.01 -13.01
CA VAL A 999 10.64 -16.17 -12.96
C VAL A 999 11.82 -15.96 -12.00
N THR A 1000 12.06 -16.92 -11.12
CA THR A 1000 13.18 -16.89 -10.15
C THR A 1000 14.46 -17.45 -10.77
N GLY A 1001 15.22 -16.60 -11.45
CA GLY A 1001 16.56 -16.96 -11.93
C GLY A 1001 17.25 -15.88 -12.76
N ARG A 1002 18.58 -15.74 -12.62
CA ARG A 1002 19.40 -14.98 -13.58
C ARG A 1002 19.74 -15.86 -14.76
N VAL A 1003 19.11 -15.61 -15.91
CA VAL A 1003 19.58 -16.17 -17.18
C VAL A 1003 20.89 -15.44 -17.55
N GLY A 1004 21.95 -16.20 -17.85
CA GLY A 1004 23.17 -15.65 -18.44
C GLY A 1004 22.95 -15.25 -19.90
N LYS A 1005 24.02 -14.96 -20.66
CA LYS A 1005 23.87 -14.86 -22.13
C LYS A 1005 23.50 -16.25 -22.66
N PRO A 1006 22.34 -16.46 -23.30
CA PRO A 1006 21.93 -17.78 -23.80
C PRO A 1006 22.88 -18.32 -24.87
N THR A 1007 23.09 -19.63 -24.88
CA THR A 1007 23.68 -20.36 -26.01
C THR A 1007 22.60 -20.80 -27.01
N ALA A 1008 23.00 -21.21 -28.22
CA ALA A 1008 22.07 -21.79 -29.20
C ALA A 1008 21.33 -23.03 -28.69
N LYS A 1009 21.94 -23.79 -27.76
CA LYS A 1009 21.25 -24.89 -27.06
C LYS A 1009 20.18 -24.34 -26.13
N ASP A 1010 20.50 -23.36 -25.29
CA ASP A 1010 19.54 -22.78 -24.33
C ASP A 1010 18.30 -22.20 -25.04
N LEU A 1011 18.47 -21.62 -26.23
CA LEU A 1011 17.35 -21.13 -27.06
C LEU A 1011 16.50 -22.27 -27.63
N THR A 1012 17.10 -23.42 -27.95
CA THR A 1012 16.39 -24.63 -28.40
C THR A 1012 15.63 -25.26 -27.24
N ASP A 1013 16.29 -25.46 -26.09
CA ASP A 1013 15.69 -25.95 -24.86
C ASP A 1013 14.56 -25.00 -24.39
N ALA A 1014 14.71 -23.69 -24.57
CA ALA A 1014 13.68 -22.69 -24.30
C ALA A 1014 12.47 -22.80 -25.24
N TRP A 1015 12.69 -22.99 -26.54
CA TRP A 1015 11.63 -23.22 -27.53
C TRP A 1015 10.75 -24.43 -27.17
N ASP A 1016 11.34 -25.51 -26.65
CA ASP A 1016 10.58 -26.69 -26.24
C ASP A 1016 9.85 -26.53 -24.91
N ARG A 1017 10.43 -25.81 -23.94
CA ARG A 1017 9.72 -25.40 -22.71
C ARG A 1017 8.46 -24.58 -23.00
N LEU A 1018 8.42 -23.79 -24.08
CA LEU A 1018 7.24 -23.01 -24.44
C LEU A 1018 5.97 -23.86 -24.61
N GLY A 1019 6.07 -25.12 -25.07
CA GLY A 1019 4.92 -26.00 -25.29
C GLY A 1019 4.42 -26.75 -24.04
N GLY A 1020 5.12 -26.65 -22.90
CA GLY A 1020 4.74 -27.38 -21.67
C GLY A 1020 3.48 -26.82 -21.02
N THR A 1021 2.66 -27.68 -20.40
CA THR A 1021 1.43 -27.25 -19.70
C THR A 1021 1.71 -26.47 -18.42
N ASP A 1022 2.86 -26.67 -17.78
CA ASP A 1022 3.36 -25.86 -16.67
C ASP A 1022 3.78 -24.45 -17.16
N PRO A 1023 3.27 -23.37 -16.57
CA PRO A 1023 3.65 -22.01 -16.93
C PRO A 1023 5.06 -21.62 -16.47
N VAL A 1024 5.63 -22.19 -15.41
CA VAL A 1024 6.92 -21.73 -14.85
C VAL A 1024 8.10 -22.01 -15.81
N PRO A 1025 8.31 -23.24 -16.34
CA PRO A 1025 9.33 -23.49 -17.36
C PRO A 1025 9.04 -22.73 -18.67
N GLY A 1026 7.76 -22.55 -19.00
CA GLY A 1026 7.32 -21.81 -20.18
C GLY A 1026 7.75 -20.34 -20.14
N TYR A 1027 7.47 -19.64 -19.04
CA TYR A 1027 7.88 -18.26 -18.84
C TYR A 1027 9.40 -18.12 -18.71
N LEU A 1028 10.10 -19.10 -18.15
CA LEU A 1028 11.57 -19.15 -18.17
C LEU A 1028 12.10 -19.29 -19.62
N GLY A 1029 11.41 -20.05 -20.47
CA GLY A 1029 11.67 -20.12 -21.90
C GLY A 1029 11.50 -18.77 -22.60
N ILE A 1030 10.40 -18.06 -22.34
CA ILE A 1030 10.17 -16.69 -22.85
C ILE A 1030 11.31 -15.77 -22.41
N ALA A 1031 11.66 -15.75 -21.11
CA ALA A 1031 12.75 -14.93 -20.59
C ALA A 1031 14.12 -15.26 -21.21
N THR A 1032 14.37 -16.53 -21.52
CA THR A 1032 15.60 -16.98 -22.20
C THR A 1032 15.65 -16.49 -23.65
N LEU A 1033 14.54 -16.51 -24.38
CA LEU A 1033 14.44 -15.97 -25.74
C LEU A 1033 14.60 -14.44 -25.75
N VAL A 1034 13.95 -13.73 -24.82
CA VAL A 1034 14.08 -12.26 -24.66
C VAL A 1034 15.53 -11.84 -24.31
N ALA A 1035 16.31 -12.71 -23.65
CA ALA A 1035 17.71 -12.47 -23.35
C ALA A 1035 18.69 -12.59 -24.55
N ALA A 1036 18.25 -13.10 -25.71
CA ALA A 1036 19.02 -13.11 -26.96
C ALA A 1036 18.18 -12.68 -28.18
N PRO A 1037 17.79 -11.39 -28.30
CA PRO A 1037 16.81 -10.91 -29.28
C PRO A 1037 17.00 -11.38 -30.73
N ALA A 1038 18.19 -11.21 -31.31
CA ALA A 1038 18.44 -11.52 -32.72
C ALA A 1038 18.37 -13.03 -33.01
N ASP A 1039 19.06 -13.84 -32.19
CA ASP A 1039 19.09 -15.30 -32.32
C ASP A 1039 17.69 -15.90 -32.05
N ALA A 1040 16.95 -15.35 -31.09
CA ALA A 1040 15.58 -15.75 -30.79
C ALA A 1040 14.60 -15.40 -31.92
N VAL A 1041 14.69 -14.21 -32.53
CA VAL A 1041 13.84 -13.87 -33.69
C VAL A 1041 14.15 -14.77 -34.89
N ALA A 1042 15.42 -15.10 -35.14
CA ALA A 1042 15.80 -16.04 -36.19
C ALA A 1042 15.21 -17.44 -35.93
N LEU A 1043 15.34 -17.96 -34.70
CA LEU A 1043 14.75 -19.25 -34.29
C LEU A 1043 13.22 -19.25 -34.40
N LEU A 1044 12.56 -18.20 -33.88
CA LEU A 1044 11.11 -18.08 -33.92
C LEU A 1044 10.59 -17.92 -35.36
N LYS A 1045 11.28 -17.20 -36.24
CA LYS A 1045 10.93 -17.13 -37.68
C LYS A 1045 10.97 -18.51 -38.35
N ALA A 1046 11.91 -19.36 -37.98
CA ALA A 1046 12.04 -20.72 -38.52
C ALA A 1046 11.05 -21.73 -37.90
N LYS A 1047 10.63 -21.52 -36.65
CA LYS A 1047 9.88 -22.51 -35.86
C LYS A 1047 8.40 -22.17 -35.61
N LEU A 1048 8.06 -20.88 -35.54
CA LEU A 1048 6.71 -20.39 -35.23
C LEU A 1048 5.90 -20.23 -36.54
N GLN A 1049 5.54 -21.37 -37.12
CA GLN A 1049 4.79 -21.46 -38.38
C GLN A 1049 3.35 -21.96 -38.14
N PRO A 1050 2.36 -21.54 -38.96
CA PRO A 1050 1.00 -22.08 -38.87
C PRO A 1050 1.00 -23.59 -39.12
N ALA A 1051 0.24 -24.36 -38.33
CA ALA A 1051 0.11 -25.79 -38.56
C ALA A 1051 -0.43 -26.07 -39.98
N PRO A 1052 0.20 -26.98 -40.76
CA PRO A 1052 -0.30 -27.38 -42.07
C PRO A 1052 -1.65 -28.11 -41.96
N VAL A 1053 -2.39 -28.16 -43.07
CA VAL A 1053 -3.64 -28.93 -43.17
C VAL A 1053 -3.32 -30.25 -43.88
N PRO A 1054 -3.51 -31.42 -43.24
CA PRO A 1054 -3.23 -32.70 -43.88
C PRO A 1054 -4.28 -33.05 -44.93
N THR A 1055 -3.88 -33.77 -45.98
CA THR A 1055 -4.83 -34.44 -46.88
C THR A 1055 -5.30 -35.76 -46.26
N ASN A 1056 -6.35 -36.38 -46.83
CA ASN A 1056 -6.71 -37.75 -46.44
C ASN A 1056 -5.56 -38.72 -46.73
N ALA A 1057 -4.90 -38.63 -47.90
CA ALA A 1057 -3.80 -39.51 -48.28
C ALA A 1057 -2.61 -39.44 -47.29
N ASP A 1058 -2.32 -38.26 -46.74
CA ASP A 1058 -1.30 -38.12 -45.67
C ASP A 1058 -1.70 -38.90 -44.42
N LEU A 1059 -2.94 -38.71 -43.95
CA LEU A 1059 -3.44 -39.36 -42.74
C LEU A 1059 -3.62 -40.87 -42.92
N ASP A 1060 -3.97 -41.33 -44.12
CA ASP A 1060 -4.07 -42.76 -44.46
C ASP A 1060 -2.67 -43.39 -44.42
N ARG A 1061 -1.69 -42.80 -45.12
CA ARG A 1061 -0.28 -43.23 -45.08
C ARG A 1061 0.26 -43.27 -43.65
N ILE A 1062 0.05 -42.19 -42.88
CA ILE A 1062 0.51 -42.09 -41.49
C ILE A 1062 -0.17 -43.15 -40.61
N THR A 1063 -1.46 -43.41 -40.79
CA THR A 1063 -2.19 -44.43 -40.02
C THR A 1063 -1.67 -45.84 -40.32
N THR A 1064 -1.31 -46.14 -41.56
CA THR A 1064 -0.60 -47.40 -41.91
C THR A 1064 0.79 -47.45 -41.27
N GLN A 1065 1.57 -46.37 -41.32
CA GLN A 1065 2.92 -46.33 -40.76
C GLN A 1065 2.95 -46.38 -39.21
N LEU A 1066 1.89 -45.89 -38.54
CA LEU A 1066 1.67 -46.09 -37.10
C LEU A 1066 1.43 -47.57 -36.72
N GLY A 1067 1.12 -48.43 -37.70
CA GLY A 1067 0.97 -49.88 -37.53
C GLY A 1067 2.21 -50.69 -37.94
N ALA A 1068 3.31 -50.07 -38.37
CA ALA A 1068 4.50 -50.77 -38.84
C ALA A 1068 5.25 -51.50 -37.71
N ASP A 1069 5.81 -52.68 -37.98
CA ASP A 1069 6.53 -53.46 -36.96
C ASP A 1069 7.71 -52.69 -36.35
N ALA A 1070 8.48 -51.98 -37.20
CA ALA A 1070 9.64 -51.19 -36.81
C ALA A 1070 9.27 -50.02 -35.88
N PRO A 1071 9.79 -49.96 -34.62
CA PRO A 1071 9.49 -48.87 -33.70
C PRO A 1071 9.91 -47.49 -34.23
N ALA A 1072 11.01 -47.42 -34.98
CA ALA A 1072 11.52 -46.17 -35.55
C ALA A 1072 10.53 -45.53 -36.55
N ASP A 1073 9.87 -46.34 -37.38
CA ASP A 1073 8.87 -45.84 -38.33
C ASP A 1073 7.56 -45.45 -37.64
N ARG A 1074 7.17 -46.15 -36.56
CA ARG A 1074 6.05 -45.73 -35.70
C ARG A 1074 6.29 -44.40 -35.01
N GLU A 1075 7.48 -44.15 -34.47
CA GLU A 1075 7.81 -42.85 -33.88
C GLU A 1075 7.94 -41.76 -34.94
N LYS A 1076 8.49 -42.06 -36.12
CA LYS A 1076 8.53 -41.14 -37.27
C LYS A 1076 7.13 -40.73 -37.73
N ALA A 1077 6.22 -41.69 -37.89
CA ALA A 1077 4.82 -41.42 -38.24
C ALA A 1077 4.07 -40.67 -37.13
N SER A 1078 4.40 -40.94 -35.86
CA SER A 1078 3.88 -40.18 -34.72
C SER A 1078 4.34 -38.72 -34.75
N ALA A 1079 5.63 -38.47 -35.02
CA ALA A 1079 6.18 -37.12 -35.15
C ALA A 1079 5.62 -36.36 -36.36
N GLU A 1080 5.38 -37.05 -37.48
CA GLU A 1080 4.73 -36.47 -38.66
C GLU A 1080 3.25 -36.11 -38.37
N LEU A 1081 2.53 -36.92 -37.60
CA LEU A 1081 1.16 -36.61 -37.18
C LEU A 1081 1.09 -35.38 -36.26
N GLU A 1082 1.99 -35.28 -35.28
CA GLU A 1082 2.10 -34.14 -34.35
C GLU A 1082 2.38 -32.82 -35.10
N LEU A 1083 3.05 -32.87 -36.26
CA LEU A 1083 3.36 -31.69 -37.09
C LEU A 1083 2.10 -31.01 -37.66
N PHE A 1084 1.03 -31.78 -37.93
CA PHE A 1084 -0.28 -31.24 -38.33
C PHE A 1084 -1.12 -30.73 -37.14
N GLY A 1085 -0.83 -31.17 -35.92
CA GLY A 1085 -1.45 -30.72 -34.68
C GLY A 1085 -2.99 -30.58 -34.73
N PRO A 1086 -3.57 -29.43 -34.35
CA PRO A 1086 -5.03 -29.29 -34.25
C PRO A 1086 -5.78 -29.52 -35.58
N ASN A 1087 -5.13 -29.34 -36.74
CA ASN A 1087 -5.79 -29.55 -38.05
C ASN A 1087 -6.04 -31.04 -38.36
N ALA A 1088 -5.25 -31.96 -37.80
CA ALA A 1088 -5.44 -33.40 -38.03
C ALA A 1088 -6.60 -33.99 -37.19
N VAL A 1089 -7.07 -33.30 -36.13
CA VAL A 1089 -8.05 -33.82 -35.16
C VAL A 1089 -9.32 -34.40 -35.81
N ALA A 1090 -9.86 -33.75 -36.83
CA ALA A 1090 -11.06 -34.24 -37.53
C ALA A 1090 -10.78 -35.54 -38.32
N GLY A 1091 -9.69 -35.57 -39.09
CA GLY A 1091 -9.31 -36.74 -39.89
C GLY A 1091 -8.78 -37.92 -39.05
N VAL A 1092 -8.19 -37.65 -37.89
CA VAL A 1092 -7.81 -38.67 -36.90
C VAL A 1092 -9.03 -39.28 -36.21
N ARG A 1093 -10.05 -38.48 -35.87
CA ARG A 1093 -11.30 -39.03 -35.30
C ARG A 1093 -12.00 -40.02 -36.24
N ALA A 1094 -12.02 -39.73 -37.54
CA ALA A 1094 -12.57 -40.66 -38.54
C ALA A 1094 -11.80 -41.99 -38.58
N ARG A 1095 -10.46 -41.94 -38.50
CA ARG A 1095 -9.58 -43.11 -38.58
C ARG A 1095 -9.51 -43.90 -37.27
N LEU A 1096 -9.63 -43.25 -36.11
CA LEU A 1096 -9.72 -43.93 -34.82
C LEU A 1096 -10.93 -44.87 -34.74
N ALA A 1097 -12.06 -44.49 -35.36
CA ALA A 1097 -13.25 -45.32 -35.45
C ALA A 1097 -13.11 -46.53 -36.40
N GLN A 1098 -12.05 -46.56 -37.21
CA GLN A 1098 -11.74 -47.61 -38.19
C GLN A 1098 -10.45 -48.38 -37.87
N ALA A 1099 -9.72 -47.97 -36.82
CA ALA A 1099 -8.44 -48.57 -36.46
C ALA A 1099 -8.64 -49.93 -35.78
N GLU A 1100 -8.22 -51.01 -36.44
CA GLU A 1100 -8.29 -52.39 -35.92
C GLU A 1100 -7.17 -52.69 -34.92
N SER A 1101 -5.93 -52.25 -35.22
CA SER A 1101 -4.75 -52.43 -34.36
C SER A 1101 -4.84 -51.64 -33.05
N ALA A 1102 -4.52 -52.29 -31.93
CA ALA A 1102 -4.51 -51.67 -30.61
C ALA A 1102 -3.44 -50.57 -30.45
N GLU A 1103 -2.24 -50.77 -31.01
CA GLU A 1103 -1.14 -49.78 -31.01
C GLU A 1103 -1.54 -48.52 -31.78
N VAL A 1104 -2.17 -48.67 -32.96
CA VAL A 1104 -2.67 -47.54 -33.75
C VAL A 1104 -3.78 -46.82 -33.00
N ARG A 1105 -4.75 -47.58 -32.45
CA ARG A 1105 -5.87 -47.02 -31.67
C ARG A 1105 -5.39 -46.23 -30.46
N ASP A 1106 -4.39 -46.73 -29.73
CA ASP A 1106 -3.78 -46.04 -28.60
C ASP A 1106 -3.00 -44.79 -29.04
N ARG A 1107 -2.15 -44.86 -30.07
CA ARG A 1107 -1.41 -43.68 -30.57
C ARG A 1107 -2.35 -42.57 -31.07
N LEU A 1108 -3.39 -42.92 -31.83
CA LEU A 1108 -4.40 -41.95 -32.26
C LEU A 1108 -5.22 -41.40 -31.07
N THR A 1109 -5.45 -42.20 -30.02
CA THR A 1109 -6.09 -41.73 -28.77
C THR A 1109 -5.18 -40.79 -27.97
N ARG A 1110 -3.87 -41.08 -27.88
CA ARG A 1110 -2.85 -40.19 -27.29
C ARG A 1110 -2.73 -38.87 -28.05
N PHE A 1111 -2.82 -38.91 -29.38
CA PHE A 1111 -2.90 -37.69 -30.20
C PHE A 1111 -4.17 -36.88 -29.88
N LEU A 1112 -5.34 -37.52 -29.88
CA LEU A 1112 -6.61 -36.82 -29.60
C LEU A 1112 -6.73 -36.31 -28.16
N SER A 1113 -6.01 -36.90 -27.19
CA SER A 1113 -5.97 -36.36 -25.82
C SER A 1113 -5.06 -35.13 -25.68
N ARG A 1114 -4.07 -34.95 -26.57
CA ARG A 1114 -3.25 -33.73 -26.68
C ARG A 1114 -3.94 -32.59 -27.43
N TYR A 1115 -4.70 -32.89 -28.47
CA TYR A 1115 -5.26 -31.89 -29.39
C TYR A 1115 -6.80 -31.76 -29.37
N SER A 1116 -7.53 -32.56 -28.60
CA SER A 1116 -9.00 -32.46 -28.54
C SER A 1116 -9.54 -32.54 -27.10
N GLY A 1117 -10.01 -31.40 -26.59
CA GLY A 1117 -10.54 -31.23 -25.24
C GLY A 1117 -10.76 -29.75 -24.90
N PRO A 1118 -11.14 -29.41 -23.65
CA PRO A 1118 -11.24 -28.02 -23.17
C PRO A 1118 -9.87 -27.41 -22.78
N ASN A 1119 -8.87 -28.25 -22.55
CA ASN A 1119 -7.50 -27.83 -22.30
C ASN A 1119 -6.83 -27.43 -23.63
N PRO A 1120 -5.98 -26.39 -23.66
CA PRO A 1120 -5.27 -26.02 -24.88
C PRO A 1120 -4.24 -27.09 -25.26
N SER A 1121 -3.99 -27.24 -26.55
CA SER A 1121 -2.94 -28.14 -27.03
C SER A 1121 -1.54 -27.57 -26.79
N PRO A 1122 -0.48 -28.39 -26.82
CA PRO A 1122 0.90 -27.91 -26.80
C PRO A 1122 1.22 -26.89 -27.92
N TYR A 1123 0.51 -26.97 -29.05
CA TYR A 1123 0.60 -25.97 -30.13
C TYR A 1123 -0.01 -24.63 -29.70
N ASP A 1124 -1.22 -24.62 -29.13
CA ASP A 1124 -1.87 -23.36 -28.67
C ASP A 1124 -1.02 -22.64 -27.62
N ILE A 1125 -0.49 -23.38 -26.64
CA ILE A 1125 0.37 -22.82 -25.58
C ILE A 1125 1.67 -22.27 -26.21
N ARG A 1126 2.32 -23.03 -27.10
CA ARG A 1126 3.55 -22.60 -27.78
C ARG A 1126 3.32 -21.38 -28.68
N CYS A 1127 2.16 -21.26 -29.32
CA CYS A 1127 1.78 -20.07 -30.08
C CYS A 1127 1.66 -18.84 -29.17
N VAL A 1128 0.94 -18.94 -28.04
CA VAL A 1128 0.77 -17.80 -27.12
C VAL A 1128 2.10 -17.36 -26.52
N ARG A 1129 2.93 -18.30 -26.05
CA ARG A 1129 4.23 -17.97 -25.44
C ARG A 1129 5.28 -17.53 -26.47
N GLY A 1130 5.25 -18.08 -27.69
CA GLY A 1130 6.13 -17.68 -28.79
C GLY A 1130 5.85 -16.26 -29.28
N VAL A 1131 4.57 -15.90 -29.42
CA VAL A 1131 4.16 -14.52 -29.72
C VAL A 1131 4.45 -13.58 -28.55
N ALA A 1132 4.32 -14.03 -27.30
CA ALA A 1132 4.73 -13.25 -26.12
C ALA A 1132 6.24 -12.92 -26.14
N ALA A 1133 7.08 -13.88 -26.53
CA ALA A 1133 8.52 -13.65 -26.70
C ALA A 1133 8.80 -12.59 -27.77
N LEU A 1134 8.14 -12.64 -28.94
CA LEU A 1134 8.29 -11.62 -29.99
C LEU A 1134 7.81 -10.23 -29.52
N GLU A 1135 6.71 -10.16 -28.78
CA GLU A 1135 6.13 -8.91 -28.28
C GLU A 1135 7.00 -8.23 -27.22
N GLU A 1136 7.70 -8.99 -26.38
CA GLU A 1136 8.64 -8.47 -25.37
C GLU A 1136 10.07 -8.27 -25.91
N ILE A 1137 10.47 -8.98 -26.98
CA ILE A 1137 11.71 -8.70 -27.74
C ILE A 1137 11.63 -7.31 -28.40
N GLY A 1138 10.52 -7.00 -29.08
CA GLY A 1138 10.19 -5.64 -29.51
C GLY A 1138 11.12 -4.98 -30.56
N THR A 1139 12.08 -5.71 -31.15
CA THR A 1139 12.88 -5.21 -32.28
C THR A 1139 12.03 -5.07 -33.55
N ASP A 1140 12.54 -4.38 -34.56
CA ASP A 1140 11.76 -4.14 -35.79
C ASP A 1140 11.57 -5.43 -36.60
N GLU A 1141 12.53 -6.35 -36.60
CA GLU A 1141 12.39 -7.69 -37.20
C GLU A 1141 11.33 -8.53 -36.48
N ALA A 1142 11.20 -8.39 -35.14
CA ALA A 1142 10.14 -9.03 -34.38
C ALA A 1142 8.76 -8.45 -34.72
N LYS A 1143 8.65 -7.12 -34.93
CA LYS A 1143 7.42 -6.45 -35.39
C LYS A 1143 7.03 -6.89 -36.80
N GLU A 1144 7.99 -6.98 -37.72
CA GLU A 1144 7.76 -7.49 -39.08
C GLU A 1144 7.28 -8.94 -39.07
N LEU A 1145 7.88 -9.81 -38.24
CA LEU A 1145 7.43 -11.19 -38.08
C LEU A 1145 6.00 -11.27 -37.51
N LEU A 1146 5.66 -10.46 -36.50
CA LEU A 1146 4.29 -10.37 -35.97
C LEU A 1146 3.30 -9.87 -37.04
N ASN A 1147 3.68 -8.89 -37.85
CA ASN A 1147 2.87 -8.36 -38.96
C ASN A 1147 2.66 -9.41 -40.06
N HIS A 1148 3.68 -10.23 -40.37
CA HIS A 1148 3.57 -11.34 -41.30
C HIS A 1148 2.61 -12.42 -40.78
N LEU A 1149 2.79 -12.87 -39.53
CA LEU A 1149 1.96 -13.89 -38.89
C LEU A 1149 0.50 -13.45 -38.71
N ALA A 1150 0.25 -12.16 -38.46
CA ALA A 1150 -1.09 -11.59 -38.37
C ALA A 1150 -1.89 -11.61 -39.69
N ARG A 1151 -1.26 -11.95 -40.83
CA ARG A 1151 -1.91 -12.08 -42.15
C ARG A 1151 -2.32 -13.52 -42.51
N GLY A 1152 -2.14 -14.46 -41.57
CA GLY A 1152 -2.55 -15.86 -41.75
C GLY A 1152 -4.07 -16.08 -41.74
N LYS A 1153 -4.50 -17.33 -41.54
CA LYS A 1153 -5.93 -17.69 -41.47
C LYS A 1153 -6.55 -17.23 -40.15
N ALA A 1154 -7.61 -16.43 -40.20
CA ALA A 1154 -8.21 -15.78 -39.02
C ALA A 1154 -8.68 -16.72 -37.89
N ASP A 1155 -8.86 -18.01 -38.16
CA ASP A 1155 -9.26 -19.03 -37.18
C ASP A 1155 -8.08 -19.73 -36.48
N ASP A 1156 -6.86 -19.63 -37.01
CA ASP A 1156 -5.67 -20.28 -36.43
C ASP A 1156 -5.20 -19.57 -35.14
N ALA A 1157 -4.68 -20.35 -34.18
CA ALA A 1157 -4.23 -19.85 -32.88
C ALA A 1157 -3.07 -18.84 -33.01
N LEU A 1158 -2.08 -19.14 -33.86
CA LEU A 1158 -0.92 -18.29 -34.07
C LEU A 1158 -1.31 -16.95 -34.70
N THR A 1159 -2.10 -17.00 -35.79
CA THR A 1159 -2.61 -15.82 -36.50
C THR A 1159 -3.40 -14.89 -35.57
N ARG A 1160 -4.27 -15.45 -34.72
CA ARG A 1160 -5.10 -14.66 -33.79
C ARG A 1160 -4.26 -13.94 -32.74
N GLU A 1161 -3.33 -14.63 -32.09
CA GLU A 1161 -2.48 -14.01 -31.06
C GLU A 1161 -1.45 -13.05 -31.68
N ALA A 1162 -0.89 -13.36 -32.85
CA ALA A 1162 -0.05 -12.43 -33.61
C ALA A 1162 -0.80 -11.15 -33.99
N THR A 1163 -2.08 -11.26 -34.39
CA THR A 1163 -2.96 -10.10 -34.65
C THR A 1163 -3.19 -9.26 -33.39
N ALA A 1164 -3.39 -9.90 -32.24
CA ALA A 1164 -3.57 -9.22 -30.96
C ALA A 1164 -2.28 -8.51 -30.52
N ALA A 1165 -1.14 -9.19 -30.55
CA ALA A 1165 0.17 -8.64 -30.25
C ALA A 1165 0.55 -7.49 -31.19
N HIS A 1166 0.39 -7.65 -32.50
CA HIS A 1166 0.67 -6.60 -33.48
C HIS A 1166 -0.14 -5.33 -33.19
N ARG A 1167 -1.45 -5.44 -32.89
CA ARG A 1167 -2.27 -4.28 -32.48
C ARG A 1167 -1.77 -3.63 -31.19
N ARG A 1168 -1.33 -4.43 -30.20
CA ARG A 1168 -0.79 -3.91 -28.93
C ARG A 1168 0.56 -3.21 -29.09
N VAL A 1169 1.39 -3.64 -30.04
CA VAL A 1169 2.70 -3.02 -30.34
C VAL A 1169 2.54 -1.80 -31.24
N SER A 1170 1.64 -1.81 -32.23
CA SER A 1170 1.37 -0.64 -33.10
C SER A 1170 0.71 0.54 -32.38
N ASN A 1171 0.19 0.34 -31.17
CA ASN A 1171 -0.46 1.35 -30.34
C ASN A 1171 0.44 1.85 -29.18
N ARG A 1172 1.72 1.44 -29.13
CA ARG A 1172 2.74 1.90 -28.15
C ARG A 1172 3.64 2.96 -28.75
#